data_AF-A0AAD7RJA9-F1
#
_entry.id   AF-A0AAD7RJA9-F1
#
_cell.length_a   1.000
_cell.length_b   1.000
_cell.length_c   1.000
_cell.angle_alpha   90.00
_cell.angle_beta   90.00
_cell.angle_gamma   90.00
#
_symmetry.space_group_name_H-M   'P 1'
#
loop_
_entity.id
_entity.type
_entity.pdbx_description
1 polymer ?
#
loop_
_entity_poly.entity_id
_entity_poly.type
_entity_poly.pdbx_seq_one_letter_code
_entity_poly.pdbx_strand_id
1 'polypeptide(L)'
;MQTVGLIHTLEQCLNRMQTVGLIHTLELCLNRMRTVGLIHTLEQCLNRMQTVGLIQTLVQCLNRMHTVGLIHTLEQCLNRMQTVGLIHTLEQSLNTMQTTEFIHTLVQCLNRMQTVGLIHTLEQCLNSMQTVGLIHTLEQCLNRMQTVGLINTLEQYLNRMQTVGLIHTLEECLNRMQTVGLIHTLEQCLNSMQTVGLIHTLEQCLNRMQTVGLIHTLELCLNRMRTVGLIHTLEQCLNRMQTCLNRMQTVGLIHTLDQCLNRMQTVGLIHTLEQSLITMQTTEFIHTLVQCLNRMQTVGLIHRLEQCFNRMQTVGFIHKLEQCLNRMQTMGLIHTLEQCLNRMQTVGLIHTLEQCLNRMQTVGLIHTIEQCLNRMQTVGLIHTLEQCLNSMQTVGLIHTLEQCLNRMQTVGLIHTLEQCLNRMRTVGLIHTLEQCLNRMQTVGLIHTLVQCLNRMQTVGLIHTLEQCLNRMQTVGLIHTLEQSLNTMQTMEFIHTLVQCLNRMQTVGLIHTLEHCFNRMQTVGFILKLEQCLNRMQTMGLIRILEQCLNSMQTVGLIHTLEQCLNSMQTVGLIHTLEQCLNRMQTVGLIHTLEQCLNRMQTVGLIHTLEQCLNRMQTIRLIHTLEQCLNRMQTMGLIHTLEQCLNSMQTVGLIHTLEQCLNKMQTMGLIHTL
;
A
#
# COMPACT_ATOMS: atom_id res chain seq x y z
N MET A 1 75.95 -5.19 63.31
CA MET A 1 76.76 -4.06 62.82
C MET A 1 75.87 -2.84 62.63
N GLN A 2 76.21 -1.72 63.25
CA GLN A 2 75.57 -0.41 63.07
C GLN A 2 76.64 0.57 62.57
N THR A 3 76.48 1.14 61.38
CA THR A 3 77.50 2.01 60.77
C THR A 3 76.88 3.17 59.99
N VAL A 4 77.54 4.33 60.03
CA VAL A 4 77.14 5.53 59.29
C VAL A 4 78.33 5.93 58.40
N GLY A 5 78.12 6.06 57.09
CA GLY A 5 79.19 6.39 56.12
C GLY A 5 79.32 5.40 54.96
N LEU A 6 80.51 5.37 54.33
CA LEU A 6 80.82 4.56 53.15
C LEU A 6 81.32 3.17 53.53
N ILE A 7 80.70 2.13 52.98
CA ILE A 7 81.18 0.74 52.99
C ILE A 7 81.53 0.38 51.55
N HIS A 8 82.83 0.19 51.27
CA HIS A 8 83.26 -0.10 49.91
C HIS A 8 82.95 -1.55 49.52
N THR A 9 83.39 -2.54 50.30
CA THR A 9 83.17 -3.95 49.97
C THR A 9 82.98 -4.75 51.25
N LEU A 10 81.98 -5.63 51.27
CA LEU A 10 81.70 -6.50 52.41
C LEU A 10 81.19 -7.86 51.92
N GLU A 11 81.93 -8.94 52.17
CA GLU A 11 81.54 -10.27 51.66
C GLU A 11 80.34 -10.84 52.42
N GLN A 12 80.37 -10.88 53.76
CA GLN A 12 79.31 -11.57 54.52
C GLN A 12 78.85 -10.82 55.77
N CYS A 13 77.53 -10.87 55.99
CA CYS A 13 76.92 -10.47 57.25
C CYS A 13 75.85 -11.48 57.71
N LEU A 14 76.18 -12.21 58.79
CA LEU A 14 75.40 -13.37 59.24
C LEU A 14 74.11 -13.01 59.98
N ASN A 15 74.07 -11.92 60.77
CA ASN A 15 72.95 -11.67 61.70
C ASN A 15 72.18 -10.37 61.46
N ARG A 16 72.74 -9.22 61.83
CA ARG A 16 72.00 -7.95 61.76
C ARG A 16 72.91 -6.81 61.32
N MET A 17 72.51 -6.16 60.24
CA MET A 17 73.15 -4.97 59.68
C MET A 17 72.17 -3.79 59.69
N GLN A 18 72.63 -2.64 60.18
CA GLN A 18 71.91 -1.36 60.12
C GLN A 18 72.87 -0.28 59.63
N THR A 19 72.59 0.35 58.50
CA THR A 19 73.50 1.34 57.91
C THR A 19 72.80 2.60 57.45
N VAL A 20 73.51 3.72 57.53
CA VAL A 20 73.09 5.00 56.92
C VAL A 20 74.25 5.53 56.07
N GLY A 21 74.15 5.49 54.75
CA GLY A 21 75.24 5.88 53.84
C GLY A 21 75.32 5.05 52.55
N LEU A 22 76.51 5.03 51.93
CA LEU A 22 76.76 4.32 50.66
C LEU A 22 77.33 2.92 50.93
N ILE A 23 76.74 1.87 50.37
CA ILE A 23 77.32 0.53 50.27
C ILE A 23 77.65 0.28 48.81
N HIS A 24 78.94 0.14 48.47
CA HIS A 24 79.31 -0.10 47.08
C HIS A 24 79.14 -1.58 46.70
N THR A 25 79.59 -2.54 47.49
CA THR A 25 79.38 -3.96 47.20
C THR A 25 79.14 -4.79 48.46
N LEU A 26 78.11 -5.63 48.44
CA LEU A 26 77.84 -6.62 49.48
C LEU A 26 77.43 -7.97 48.86
N GLU A 27 78.15 -9.05 49.16
CA GLU A 27 77.82 -10.35 48.56
C GLU A 27 76.66 -11.02 49.31
N LEU A 28 76.77 -11.27 50.62
CA LEU A 28 75.77 -12.06 51.35
C LEU A 28 75.29 -11.40 52.65
N CYS A 29 73.97 -11.31 52.80
CA CYS A 29 73.33 -11.02 54.08
C CYS A 29 72.29 -12.08 54.46
N LEU A 30 72.55 -12.76 55.58
CA LEU A 30 71.82 -13.97 55.94
C LEU A 30 70.48 -13.67 56.64
N ASN A 31 70.45 -12.74 57.61
CA ASN A 31 69.30 -12.58 58.51
C ASN A 31 68.52 -11.26 58.37
N ARG A 32 69.09 -10.13 58.80
CA ARG A 32 68.39 -8.84 58.79
C ARG A 32 69.27 -7.70 58.34
N MET A 33 68.85 -7.01 57.28
CA MET A 33 69.47 -5.80 56.77
C MET A 33 68.50 -4.63 56.85
N ARG A 34 68.94 -3.50 57.40
CA ARG A 34 68.24 -2.21 57.32
C ARG A 34 69.19 -1.12 56.82
N THR A 35 68.87 -0.45 55.72
CA THR A 35 69.76 0.59 55.18
C THR A 35 68.98 1.87 54.85
N VAL A 36 69.63 3.02 55.02
CA VAL A 36 69.16 4.31 54.51
C VAL A 36 70.28 4.93 53.68
N GLY A 37 70.13 5.04 52.37
CA GLY A 37 71.18 5.49 51.46
C GLY A 37 71.27 4.66 50.18
N LEU A 38 72.44 4.65 49.53
CA LEU A 38 72.62 4.00 48.23
C LEU A 38 73.38 2.67 48.36
N ILE A 39 72.82 1.61 47.80
CA ILE A 39 73.46 0.31 47.63
C ILE A 39 73.77 0.16 46.14
N HIS A 40 75.04 0.10 45.76
CA HIS A 40 75.41 -0.07 44.37
C HIS A 40 75.23 -1.53 43.93
N THR A 41 75.79 -2.51 44.66
CA THR A 41 75.58 -3.92 44.33
C THR A 41 75.35 -4.76 45.58
N LEU A 42 74.30 -5.59 45.55
CA LEU A 42 74.04 -6.62 46.55
C LEU A 42 73.74 -7.95 45.86
N GLU A 43 74.52 -9.01 46.11
CA GLU A 43 74.25 -10.29 45.44
C GLU A 43 73.10 -11.03 46.12
N GLN A 44 73.16 -11.28 47.43
CA GLN A 44 72.19 -12.15 48.09
C GLN A 44 71.72 -11.64 49.44
N CYS A 45 70.40 -11.64 49.63
CA CYS A 45 69.79 -11.47 50.94
C CYS A 45 68.73 -12.54 51.23
N LEU A 46 68.99 -13.37 52.23
CA LEU A 46 68.19 -14.55 52.51
C LEU A 46 66.87 -14.24 53.23
N ASN A 47 66.90 -13.49 54.34
CA ASN A 47 65.74 -13.39 55.22
C ASN A 47 64.94 -12.08 55.16
N ARG A 48 65.50 -10.97 55.64
CA ARG A 48 64.77 -9.69 55.69
C ARG A 48 65.65 -8.51 55.30
N MET A 49 65.21 -7.78 54.30
CA MET A 49 65.81 -6.54 53.84
C MET A 49 64.81 -5.39 53.96
N GLN A 50 65.23 -4.28 54.57
CA GLN A 50 64.48 -3.02 54.57
C GLN A 50 65.39 -1.87 54.13
N THR A 51 65.09 -1.19 53.04
CA THR A 51 65.94 -0.10 52.53
C THR A 51 65.13 1.17 52.28
N VAL A 52 65.76 2.32 52.49
CA VAL A 52 65.25 3.63 52.07
C VAL A 52 66.34 4.33 51.27
N GLY A 53 66.18 4.47 49.95
CA GLY A 53 67.18 5.05 49.06
C GLY A 53 67.32 4.30 47.73
N LEU A 54 68.49 4.34 47.10
CA LEU A 54 68.74 3.75 45.78
C LEU A 54 69.40 2.38 45.91
N ILE A 55 68.88 1.36 45.24
CA ILE A 55 69.56 0.08 44.99
C ILE A 55 69.87 0.02 43.49
N GLN A 56 71.15 -0.05 43.11
CA GLN A 56 71.51 -0.10 41.70
C GLN A 56 71.41 -1.52 41.16
N THR A 57 71.98 -2.52 41.83
CA THR A 57 71.81 -3.92 41.45
C THR A 57 71.57 -4.80 42.66
N LEU A 58 70.53 -5.63 42.61
CA LEU A 58 70.29 -6.72 43.55
C LEU A 58 70.05 -8.03 42.79
N VAL A 59 70.86 -9.05 43.02
CA VAL A 59 70.69 -10.33 42.30
C VAL A 59 69.54 -11.13 42.93
N GLN A 60 69.60 -11.44 44.22
CA GLN A 60 68.62 -12.34 44.83
C GLN A 60 68.14 -11.92 46.22
N CYS A 61 66.83 -11.94 46.42
CA CYS A 61 66.22 -11.88 47.74
C CYS A 61 65.21 -13.01 47.96
N LEU A 62 65.48 -13.88 48.94
CA LEU A 62 64.64 -15.06 49.16
C LEU A 62 63.32 -14.72 49.87
N ASN A 63 63.36 -14.14 51.07
CA ASN A 63 62.17 -14.14 51.95
C ASN A 63 61.36 -12.84 51.97
N ARG A 64 61.91 -11.74 52.47
CA ARG A 64 61.16 -10.48 52.60
C ARG A 64 62.02 -9.28 52.26
N MET A 65 61.57 -8.52 51.27
CA MET A 65 62.14 -7.25 50.86
C MET A 65 61.12 -6.13 51.05
N HIS A 66 61.54 -5.04 51.69
CA HIS A 66 60.77 -3.79 51.78
C HIS A 66 61.67 -2.62 51.37
N THR A 67 61.34 -1.90 50.31
CA THR A 67 62.14 -0.77 49.83
C THR A 67 61.31 0.49 49.67
N VAL A 68 61.90 1.65 49.97
CA VAL A 68 61.33 2.97 49.66
C VAL A 68 62.40 3.75 48.89
N GLY A 69 62.18 4.01 47.60
CA GLY A 69 63.16 4.61 46.70
C GLY A 69 63.33 3.83 45.40
N LEU A 70 64.46 3.98 44.72
CA LEU A 70 64.65 3.44 43.37
C LEU A 70 65.43 2.12 43.41
N ILE A 71 64.96 1.11 42.68
CA ILE A 71 65.69 -0.12 42.35
C ILE A 71 65.99 -0.09 40.86
N HIS A 72 67.26 -0.06 40.47
CA HIS A 72 67.61 -0.02 39.06
C HIS A 72 67.54 -1.43 38.43
N THR A 73 68.15 -2.44 39.05
CA THR A 73 68.03 -3.83 38.58
C THR A 73 67.82 -4.79 39.74
N LEU A 74 66.81 -5.65 39.62
CA LEU A 74 66.59 -6.80 40.50
C LEU A 74 66.36 -8.07 39.68
N GLU A 75 67.19 -9.09 39.83
CA GLU A 75 66.99 -10.33 39.07
C GLU A 75 65.87 -11.18 39.69
N GLN A 76 65.98 -11.54 40.98
CA GLN A 76 65.04 -12.49 41.58
C GLN A 76 64.56 -12.12 42.98
N CYS A 77 63.23 -12.20 43.17
CA CYS A 77 62.62 -12.23 44.49
C CYS A 77 61.65 -13.39 44.64
N LEU A 78 61.92 -14.28 45.61
CA LEU A 78 61.14 -15.51 45.74
C LEU A 78 59.81 -15.31 46.47
N ASN A 79 59.82 -14.76 47.69
CA ASN A 79 58.65 -14.79 48.57
C ASN A 79 57.83 -13.50 48.63
N ARG A 80 58.34 -12.46 49.30
CA ARG A 80 57.58 -11.22 49.50
C ARG A 80 58.41 -9.99 49.18
N MET A 81 57.91 -9.19 48.25
CA MET A 81 58.44 -7.88 47.91
C MET A 81 57.39 -6.81 48.15
N GLN A 82 57.80 -5.74 48.82
CA GLN A 82 57.04 -4.50 48.99
C GLN A 82 57.93 -3.33 48.59
N THR A 83 57.56 -2.55 47.58
CA THR A 83 58.35 -1.38 47.14
C THR A 83 57.47 -0.14 47.02
N VAL A 84 58.01 1.00 47.42
CA VAL A 84 57.41 2.33 47.21
C VAL A 84 58.45 3.16 46.47
N GLY A 85 58.28 3.34 45.17
CA GLY A 85 59.25 4.04 44.32
C GLY A 85 59.40 3.39 42.94
N LEU A 86 60.50 3.72 42.26
CA LEU A 86 60.75 3.29 40.90
C LEU A 86 61.53 1.96 40.86
N ILE A 87 60.99 0.95 40.17
CA ILE A 87 61.75 -0.22 39.73
C ILE A 87 62.05 -0.03 38.25
N HIS A 88 63.31 0.00 37.85
CA HIS A 88 63.65 0.04 36.43
C HIS A 88 63.52 -1.37 35.85
N THR A 89 64.35 -2.32 36.24
CA THR A 89 64.25 -3.70 35.71
C THR A 89 64.04 -4.72 36.81
N LEU A 90 63.05 -5.59 36.64
CA LEU A 90 62.85 -6.79 37.45
C LEU A 90 62.65 -8.02 36.58
N GLU A 91 63.50 -9.05 36.72
CA GLU A 91 63.33 -10.26 35.91
C GLU A 91 62.24 -11.17 36.49
N GLN A 92 62.35 -11.60 37.74
CA GLN A 92 61.44 -12.61 38.29
C GLN A 92 60.94 -12.32 39.70
N SER A 93 59.63 -12.51 39.86
CA SER A 93 58.97 -12.57 41.16
C SER A 93 58.08 -13.81 41.27
N LEU A 94 58.36 -14.68 42.25
CA LEU A 94 57.61 -15.93 42.36
C LEU A 94 56.28 -15.76 43.10
N ASN A 95 56.28 -15.28 44.35
CA ASN A 95 55.11 -15.40 45.22
C ASN A 95 54.27 -14.14 45.35
N THR A 96 54.76 -13.11 46.04
CA THR A 96 53.97 -11.91 46.31
C THR A 96 54.78 -10.64 46.08
N MET A 97 54.25 -9.78 45.22
CA MET A 97 54.79 -8.47 44.91
C MET A 97 53.73 -7.41 45.17
N GLN A 98 54.11 -6.37 45.90
CA GLN A 98 53.34 -5.15 46.08
C GLN A 98 54.23 -3.96 45.73
N THR A 99 53.84 -3.14 44.77
CA THR A 99 54.62 -1.96 44.36
C THR A 99 53.74 -0.73 44.26
N THR A 100 54.31 0.45 44.51
CA THR A 100 53.66 1.72 44.24
C THR A 100 54.60 2.66 43.48
N GLU A 101 54.06 3.46 42.56
CA GLU A 101 54.70 4.43 41.64
C GLU A 101 55.05 3.92 40.23
N PHE A 102 56.20 3.27 40.01
CA PHE A 102 56.66 2.99 38.63
C PHE A 102 57.44 1.68 38.52
N ILE A 103 57.13 0.88 37.50
CA ILE A 103 57.91 -0.27 37.02
C ILE A 103 58.23 -0.01 35.54
N HIS A 104 59.49 0.08 35.15
CA HIS A 104 59.85 0.20 33.72
C HIS A 104 59.68 -1.15 33.01
N THR A 105 60.30 -2.21 33.53
CA THR A 105 60.27 -3.53 32.90
C THR A 105 60.16 -4.62 33.95
N LEU A 106 59.17 -5.50 33.79
CA LEU A 106 59.03 -6.73 34.56
C LEU A 106 58.87 -7.92 33.61
N VAL A 107 59.76 -8.90 33.69
CA VAL A 107 59.68 -10.07 32.80
C VAL A 107 58.61 -11.05 33.31
N GLN A 108 58.73 -11.54 34.55
CA GLN A 108 57.83 -12.59 35.04
C GLN A 108 57.32 -12.38 36.46
N CYS A 109 56.00 -12.56 36.62
CA CYS A 109 55.36 -12.74 37.93
C CYS A 109 54.50 -14.00 37.95
N LEU A 110 54.82 -14.94 38.85
CA LEU A 110 54.12 -16.22 38.88
C LEU A 110 52.80 -16.16 39.64
N ASN A 111 52.80 -15.68 40.89
CA ASN A 111 51.63 -15.86 41.77
C ASN A 111 50.76 -14.62 41.96
N ARG A 112 51.23 -13.61 42.72
CA ARG A 112 50.42 -12.44 43.07
C ARG A 112 51.18 -11.14 42.88
N MET A 113 50.64 -10.29 42.03
CA MET A 113 51.09 -8.92 41.84
C MET A 113 50.00 -7.93 42.23
N GLN A 114 50.37 -6.92 43.02
CA GLN A 114 49.54 -5.74 43.29
C GLN A 114 50.37 -4.49 43.00
N THR A 115 49.91 -3.64 42.10
CA THR A 115 50.61 -2.38 41.80
C THR A 115 49.66 -1.18 41.84
N VAL A 116 50.17 -0.05 42.31
CA VAL A 116 49.50 1.25 42.20
C VAL A 116 50.47 2.21 41.53
N GLY A 117 50.31 2.48 40.24
CA GLY A 117 51.28 3.25 39.47
C GLY A 117 51.35 2.84 38.00
N LEU A 118 52.48 3.14 37.37
CA LEU A 118 52.73 2.85 35.96
C LEU A 118 53.60 1.59 35.81
N ILE A 119 53.19 0.68 34.95
CA ILE A 119 54.01 -0.44 34.44
C ILE A 119 54.25 -0.17 32.96
N HIS A 120 55.50 0.06 32.56
CA HIS A 120 55.79 0.33 31.16
C HIS A 120 55.79 -0.97 30.34
N THR A 121 56.46 -2.03 30.80
CA THR A 121 56.45 -3.32 30.10
C THR A 121 56.33 -4.47 31.09
N LEU A 122 55.40 -5.38 30.81
CA LEU A 122 55.29 -6.66 31.48
C LEU A 122 55.11 -7.81 30.49
N GLU A 123 56.01 -8.78 30.49
CA GLU A 123 55.90 -9.92 29.57
C GLU A 123 54.85 -10.92 30.11
N GLN A 124 55.03 -11.46 31.31
CA GLN A 124 54.18 -12.57 31.79
C GLN A 124 53.67 -12.42 33.23
N CYS A 125 52.35 -12.58 33.39
CA CYS A 125 51.72 -12.80 34.68
C CYS A 125 50.82 -14.05 34.70
N LEU A 126 51.23 -15.07 35.45
CA LEU A 126 50.55 -16.38 35.44
C LEU A 126 49.24 -16.39 36.24
N ASN A 127 49.26 -16.05 37.53
CA ASN A 127 48.11 -16.34 38.40
C ASN A 127 47.18 -15.14 38.69
N SER A 128 47.69 -14.09 39.32
CA SER A 128 46.84 -12.97 39.73
C SER A 128 47.54 -11.63 39.71
N MET A 129 46.91 -10.68 39.04
CA MET A 129 47.33 -9.31 38.93
C MET A 129 46.22 -8.36 39.37
N GLN A 130 46.57 -7.39 40.20
CA GLN A 130 45.72 -6.24 40.53
C GLN A 130 46.52 -4.97 40.29
N THR A 131 46.07 -4.08 39.42
CA THR A 131 46.76 -2.82 39.13
C THR A 131 45.81 -1.63 39.21
N VAL A 132 46.30 -0.52 39.76
CA VAL A 132 45.64 0.79 39.70
C VAL A 132 46.61 1.77 39.05
N GLY A 133 46.37 2.18 37.81
CA GLY A 133 47.24 3.09 37.07
C GLY A 133 47.38 2.70 35.59
N LEU A 134 48.57 2.87 35.03
CA LEU A 134 48.81 2.71 33.59
C LEU A 134 49.67 1.49 33.31
N ILE A 135 49.23 0.60 32.44
CA ILE A 135 50.04 -0.47 31.84
C ILE A 135 50.28 -0.06 30.39
N HIS A 136 51.52 0.16 29.99
CA HIS A 136 51.81 0.50 28.59
C HIS A 136 51.83 -0.76 27.71
N THR A 137 52.54 -1.83 28.11
CA THR A 137 52.53 -3.09 27.36
C THR A 137 52.44 -4.29 28.29
N LEU A 138 51.51 -5.20 27.99
CA LEU A 138 51.39 -6.50 28.63
C LEU A 138 51.25 -7.61 27.57
N GLU A 139 52.19 -8.55 27.50
CA GLU A 139 52.10 -9.63 26.51
C GLU A 139 51.09 -10.69 26.97
N GLN A 140 51.29 -11.30 28.14
CA GLN A 140 50.47 -12.44 28.56
C GLN A 140 49.97 -12.37 30.00
N CYS A 141 48.66 -12.59 30.16
CA CYS A 141 48.08 -12.91 31.46
C CYS A 141 47.12 -14.10 31.42
N LEU A 142 47.45 -15.12 32.20
CA LEU A 142 46.75 -16.42 32.10
C LEU A 142 45.48 -16.45 32.95
N ASN A 143 45.55 -16.18 34.26
CA ASN A 143 44.44 -16.55 35.17
C ASN A 143 43.50 -15.42 35.57
N ARG A 144 43.99 -14.38 36.26
CA ARG A 144 43.13 -13.31 36.79
C ARG A 144 43.82 -11.96 36.69
N MET A 145 43.13 -11.02 36.05
CA MET A 145 43.57 -9.63 35.96
C MET A 145 42.46 -8.71 36.42
N GLN A 146 42.79 -7.79 37.31
CA GLN A 146 41.91 -6.68 37.72
C GLN A 146 42.68 -5.38 37.54
N THR A 147 42.21 -4.48 36.69
CA THR A 147 42.87 -3.19 36.44
C THR A 147 41.90 -2.03 36.62
N VAL A 148 42.40 -0.93 37.19
CA VAL A 148 41.72 0.37 37.21
C VAL A 148 42.67 1.39 36.60
N GLY A 149 42.41 1.85 35.37
CA GLY A 149 43.21 2.84 34.66
C GLY A 149 43.39 2.52 33.18
N LEU A 150 44.58 2.78 32.64
CA LEU A 150 44.88 2.66 31.21
C LEU A 150 45.66 1.39 30.92
N ILE A 151 45.24 0.59 29.95
CA ILE A 151 46.06 -0.44 29.29
C ILE A 151 46.29 0.04 27.86
N ASN A 152 47.53 0.29 27.45
CA ASN A 152 47.80 0.68 26.08
C ASN A 152 47.81 -0.55 25.15
N THR A 153 48.61 -1.58 25.45
CA THR A 153 48.63 -2.82 24.65
C THR A 153 48.50 -4.04 25.54
N LEU A 154 47.59 -4.95 25.18
CA LEU A 154 47.50 -6.29 25.73
C LEU A 154 47.39 -7.32 24.60
N GLU A 155 48.33 -8.26 24.50
CA GLU A 155 48.29 -9.27 23.43
C GLU A 155 47.33 -10.39 23.80
N GLN A 156 47.60 -11.15 24.87
CA GLN A 156 46.84 -12.36 25.18
C GLN A 156 46.31 -12.43 26.60
N TYR A 157 45.02 -12.74 26.69
CA TYR A 157 44.32 -12.98 27.94
C TYR A 157 43.48 -14.26 27.94
N LEU A 158 43.75 -15.17 28.90
CA LEU A 158 43.11 -16.49 28.88
C LEU A 158 41.80 -16.60 29.68
N ASN A 159 41.76 -16.21 30.97
CA ASN A 159 40.68 -16.66 31.89
C ASN A 159 39.62 -15.61 32.33
N ARG A 160 39.91 -14.76 33.33
CA ARG A 160 39.05 -13.67 33.84
C ARG A 160 39.71 -12.29 33.96
N MET A 161 39.35 -11.38 33.04
CA MET A 161 39.78 -9.99 33.06
C MET A 161 38.64 -9.09 33.56
N GLN A 162 38.96 -8.17 34.46
CA GLN A 162 38.10 -7.08 34.88
C GLN A 162 38.86 -5.77 34.74
N THR A 163 38.37 -4.84 33.94
CA THR A 163 39.02 -3.52 33.77
C THR A 163 38.02 -2.39 34.00
N VAL A 164 38.49 -1.31 34.62
CA VAL A 164 37.80 -0.03 34.69
C VAL A 164 38.73 1.03 34.13
N GLY A 165 38.43 1.56 32.94
CA GLY A 165 39.22 2.59 32.28
C GLY A 165 39.36 2.35 30.77
N LEU A 166 40.53 2.68 30.20
CA LEU A 166 40.76 2.65 28.76
C LEU A 166 41.66 1.45 28.40
N ILE A 167 41.27 0.67 27.40
CA ILE A 167 42.12 -0.31 26.71
C ILE A 167 42.34 0.25 25.31
N HIS A 168 43.58 0.53 24.91
CA HIS A 168 43.85 1.02 23.56
C HIS A 168 43.86 -0.12 22.54
N THR A 169 44.66 -1.17 22.75
CA THR A 169 44.65 -2.36 21.89
C THR A 169 44.57 -3.64 22.72
N LEU A 170 43.70 -4.56 22.28
CA LEU A 170 43.64 -5.93 22.77
C LEU A 170 43.52 -6.91 21.60
N GLU A 171 44.46 -7.84 21.48
CA GLU A 171 44.43 -8.85 20.40
C GLU A 171 43.46 -9.98 20.77
N GLU A 172 43.74 -10.75 21.83
CA GLU A 172 42.97 -11.96 22.13
C GLU A 172 42.44 -12.03 23.58
N CYS A 173 41.13 -12.28 23.70
CA CYS A 173 40.50 -12.69 24.95
C CYS A 173 39.72 -14.01 24.79
N LEU A 174 40.18 -15.06 25.48
CA LEU A 174 39.55 -16.38 25.34
C LEU A 174 38.26 -16.54 26.15
N ASN A 175 38.29 -16.31 27.47
CA ASN A 175 37.17 -16.73 28.34
C ASN A 175 36.21 -15.63 28.78
N ARG A 176 36.60 -14.81 29.76
CA ARG A 176 35.70 -13.83 30.37
C ARG A 176 36.35 -12.46 30.48
N MET A 177 35.70 -11.48 29.87
CA MET A 177 36.06 -10.08 29.98
C MET A 177 34.89 -9.27 30.53
N GLN A 178 35.18 -8.43 31.50
CA GLN A 178 34.30 -7.37 31.97
C GLN A 178 35.04 -6.05 31.90
N THR A 179 34.54 -5.08 31.15
CA THR A 179 35.14 -3.75 31.05
C THR A 179 34.11 -2.66 31.35
N VAL A 180 34.56 -1.62 32.05
CA VAL A 180 33.83 -0.35 32.20
C VAL A 180 34.74 0.76 31.69
N GLY A 181 34.42 1.35 30.55
CA GLY A 181 35.19 2.41 29.91
C GLY A 181 35.33 2.22 28.41
N LEU A 182 36.49 2.53 27.85
CA LEU A 182 36.69 2.56 26.40
C LEU A 182 37.63 1.44 25.95
N ILE A 183 37.28 0.75 24.89
CA ILE A 183 38.14 -0.19 24.15
C ILE A 183 38.34 0.44 22.76
N HIS A 184 39.56 0.80 22.39
CA HIS A 184 39.79 1.40 21.09
C HIS A 184 39.84 0.32 20.00
N THR A 185 40.67 -0.72 20.15
CA THR A 185 40.61 -1.89 19.26
C THR A 185 40.57 -3.20 20.04
N LEU A 186 39.72 -4.11 19.56
CA LEU A 186 39.70 -5.50 19.99
C LEU A 186 39.59 -6.43 18.77
N GLU A 187 40.57 -7.31 18.59
CA GLU A 187 40.54 -8.25 17.46
C GLU A 187 39.61 -9.42 17.78
N GLN A 188 39.86 -10.18 18.85
CA GLN A 188 39.12 -11.42 19.10
C GLN A 188 38.61 -11.59 20.54
N CYS A 189 37.31 -11.88 20.66
CA CYS A 189 36.70 -12.38 21.89
C CYS A 189 35.94 -13.70 21.65
N LEU A 190 36.44 -14.79 22.23
CA LEU A 190 35.92 -16.13 21.99
C LEU A 190 34.64 -16.46 22.77
N ASN A 191 34.62 -16.27 24.09
CA ASN A 191 33.53 -16.81 24.93
C ASN A 191 32.54 -15.78 25.48
N SER A 192 32.97 -14.85 26.32
CA SER A 192 32.04 -13.91 26.96
C SER A 192 32.66 -12.54 27.21
N MET A 193 31.97 -11.53 26.70
CA MET A 193 32.30 -10.13 26.87
C MET A 193 31.11 -9.38 27.46
N GLN A 194 31.39 -8.60 28.50
CA GLN A 194 30.48 -7.59 29.05
C GLN A 194 31.19 -6.24 29.06
N THR A 195 30.67 -5.26 28.36
CA THR A 195 31.23 -3.91 28.33
C THR A 195 30.18 -2.86 28.69
N VAL A 196 30.61 -1.85 29.46
CA VAL A 196 29.85 -0.61 29.66
C VAL A 196 30.73 0.53 29.20
N GLY A 197 30.39 1.17 28.08
CA GLY A 197 31.14 2.28 27.50
C GLY A 197 31.30 2.16 25.98
N LEU A 198 32.47 2.51 25.46
CA LEU A 198 32.69 2.66 24.02
C LEU A 198 33.65 1.59 23.49
N ILE A 199 33.27 0.92 22.41
CA ILE A 199 34.14 0.07 21.61
C ILE A 199 34.32 0.76 20.26
N HIS A 200 35.54 1.15 19.90
CA HIS A 200 35.76 1.81 18.61
C HIS A 200 35.85 0.78 17.47
N THR A 201 36.68 -0.26 17.58
CA THR A 201 36.65 -1.38 16.64
C THR A 201 36.59 -2.72 17.36
N LEU A 202 35.76 -3.63 16.85
CA LEU A 202 35.72 -5.04 17.23
C LEU A 202 35.64 -5.92 15.98
N GLU A 203 36.67 -6.72 15.73
CA GLU A 203 36.66 -7.60 14.55
C GLU A 203 35.78 -8.82 14.79
N GLN A 204 36.04 -9.61 15.85
CA GLN A 204 35.35 -10.88 16.04
C GLN A 204 34.87 -11.11 17.48
N CYS A 205 33.57 -11.42 17.60
CA CYS A 205 33.00 -11.98 18.82
C CYS A 205 32.21 -13.26 18.53
N LEU A 206 32.65 -14.39 19.12
CA LEU A 206 32.17 -15.71 18.71
C LEU A 206 30.93 -16.22 19.47
N ASN A 207 30.79 -15.92 20.76
CA ASN A 207 29.77 -16.57 21.60
C ASN A 207 28.76 -15.62 22.25
N ARG A 208 29.19 -14.78 23.18
CA ARG A 208 28.29 -13.92 23.97
C ARG A 208 28.87 -12.52 24.15
N MET A 209 28.16 -11.54 23.61
CA MET A 209 28.43 -10.13 23.82
C MET A 209 27.26 -9.44 24.52
N GLN A 210 27.57 -8.68 25.56
CA GLN A 210 26.64 -7.72 26.17
C GLN A 210 27.33 -6.37 26.25
N THR A 211 26.79 -5.36 25.56
CA THR A 211 27.33 -4.00 25.61
C THR A 211 26.24 -3.00 26.02
N VAL A 212 26.64 -2.03 26.84
CA VAL A 212 25.85 -0.82 27.10
C VAL A 212 26.71 0.37 26.69
N GLY A 213 26.37 1.02 25.59
CA GLY A 213 27.10 2.17 25.05
C GLY A 213 27.27 2.14 23.54
N LEU A 214 28.40 2.63 23.04
CA LEU A 214 28.65 2.82 21.60
C LEU A 214 29.58 1.73 21.06
N ILE A 215 29.21 1.09 19.96
CA ILE A 215 30.12 0.31 19.10
C ILE A 215 30.27 1.08 17.79
N HIS A 216 31.48 1.54 17.45
CA HIS A 216 31.68 2.24 16.19
C HIS A 216 31.76 1.25 15.01
N THR A 217 32.66 0.28 15.02
CA THR A 217 32.66 -0.81 14.03
C THR A 217 32.62 -2.18 14.68
N LEU A 218 31.81 -3.07 14.10
CA LEU A 218 31.78 -4.49 14.42
C LEU A 218 31.72 -5.32 13.13
N GLU A 219 32.76 -6.10 12.85
CA GLU A 219 32.79 -6.89 11.61
C GLU A 219 31.96 -8.17 11.75
N LEU A 220 32.29 -9.02 12.73
CA LEU A 220 31.68 -10.34 12.88
C LEU A 220 31.19 -10.59 14.30
N CYS A 221 29.89 -10.85 14.43
CA CYS A 221 29.34 -11.44 15.65
C CYS A 221 28.64 -12.76 15.35
N LEU A 222 29.09 -13.82 16.03
CA LEU A 222 28.45 -15.12 16.02
C LEU A 222 27.66 -15.33 17.32
N ASN A 223 26.59 -16.12 17.23
CA ASN A 223 25.72 -16.54 18.33
C ASN A 223 24.81 -15.48 18.98
N ARG A 224 25.28 -14.75 20.01
CA ARG A 224 24.40 -13.93 20.86
C ARG A 224 25.00 -12.55 21.14
N MET A 225 24.31 -11.54 20.63
CA MET A 225 24.59 -10.13 20.89
C MET A 225 23.40 -9.47 21.58
N ARG A 226 23.69 -8.75 22.68
CA ARG A 226 22.76 -7.79 23.28
C ARG A 226 23.46 -6.45 23.40
N THR A 227 22.90 -5.43 22.76
CA THR A 227 23.42 -4.06 22.86
C THR A 227 22.32 -3.11 23.31
N VAL A 228 22.68 -2.17 24.17
CA VAL A 228 21.85 -1.01 24.51
C VAL A 228 22.69 0.22 24.19
N GLY A 229 22.34 0.92 23.10
CA GLY A 229 23.08 2.08 22.61
C GLY A 229 23.23 2.10 21.09
N LEU A 230 24.32 2.69 20.59
CA LEU A 230 24.54 2.94 19.16
C LEU A 230 25.49 1.89 18.58
N ILE A 231 25.16 1.36 17.40
CA ILE A 231 26.10 0.64 16.53
C ILE A 231 26.24 1.47 15.26
N HIS A 232 27.44 1.97 14.95
CA HIS A 232 27.62 2.77 13.74
C HIS A 232 27.73 1.88 12.49
N THR A 233 28.60 0.88 12.49
CA THR A 233 28.67 -0.11 11.41
C THR A 233 28.68 -1.54 11.95
N LEU A 234 27.87 -2.40 11.33
CA LEU A 234 27.85 -3.83 11.57
C LEU A 234 27.87 -4.56 10.23
N GLU A 235 28.94 -5.30 9.94
CA GLU A 235 29.05 -5.97 8.63
C GLU A 235 28.24 -7.26 8.60
N GLN A 236 28.60 -8.26 9.42
CA GLN A 236 27.92 -9.55 9.37
C GLN A 236 27.53 -10.09 10.73
N CYS A 237 26.29 -10.59 10.79
CA CYS A 237 25.79 -11.40 11.88
C CYS A 237 25.38 -12.78 11.35
N LEU A 238 26.35 -13.69 11.38
CA LEU A 238 26.25 -15.07 10.90
C LEU A 238 25.72 -16.02 11.99
N ASN A 239 25.07 -17.11 11.57
CA ASN A 239 25.15 -18.38 12.31
C ASN A 239 25.19 -19.56 11.34
N ARG A 240 26.06 -20.52 11.64
CA ARG A 240 26.19 -21.81 10.96
C ARG A 240 25.22 -22.82 11.57
N MET A 241 24.48 -23.51 10.70
CA MET A 241 23.73 -24.77 10.91
C MET A 241 22.36 -24.74 11.62
N GLN A 242 21.56 -25.72 11.23
CA GLN A 242 20.13 -25.66 10.96
C GLN A 242 19.21 -25.91 12.18
N THR A 243 19.70 -25.79 13.42
CA THR A 243 18.89 -26.12 14.62
C THR A 243 19.14 -25.27 15.87
N CYS A 244 19.95 -24.20 15.82
CA CYS A 244 20.24 -23.37 17.00
C CYS A 244 19.57 -21.98 16.95
N LEU A 245 18.61 -21.76 17.84
CA LEU A 245 17.90 -20.51 18.08
C LEU A 245 18.84 -19.42 18.65
N ASN A 246 19.22 -18.46 17.81
CA ASN A 246 20.02 -17.30 18.18
C ASN A 246 19.27 -15.98 17.92
N ARG A 247 19.55 -14.94 18.72
CA ARG A 247 18.76 -13.69 18.81
C ARG A 247 19.73 -12.52 18.99
N MET A 248 19.77 -11.61 18.01
CA MET A 248 20.29 -10.25 18.23
C MET A 248 19.18 -9.45 18.89
N GLN A 249 19.52 -8.76 19.98
CA GLN A 249 18.63 -7.78 20.60
C GLN A 249 19.39 -6.46 20.71
N THR A 250 18.95 -5.46 19.96
CA THR A 250 19.48 -4.11 20.10
C THR A 250 18.36 -3.17 20.55
N VAL A 251 18.71 -2.26 21.45
CA VAL A 251 17.87 -1.12 21.81
C VAL A 251 18.68 0.13 21.53
N GLY A 252 18.35 0.84 20.45
CA GLY A 252 19.07 2.04 20.01
C GLY A 252 19.20 2.16 18.49
N LEU A 253 20.21 2.89 18.02
CA LEU A 253 20.41 3.22 16.61
C LEU A 253 21.44 2.27 15.98
N ILE A 254 21.11 1.70 14.82
CA ILE A 254 22.06 1.02 13.93
C ILE A 254 22.19 1.89 12.68
N HIS A 255 23.36 2.46 12.41
CA HIS A 255 23.53 3.31 11.24
C HIS A 255 23.65 2.47 9.96
N THR A 256 24.57 1.51 9.90
CA THR A 256 24.62 0.55 8.78
C THR A 256 24.66 -0.90 9.26
N LEU A 257 23.87 -1.74 8.60
CA LEU A 257 23.94 -3.18 8.71
C LEU A 257 23.93 -3.82 7.33
N ASP A 258 24.99 -4.55 6.99
CA ASP A 258 25.05 -5.23 5.69
C ASP A 258 24.21 -6.52 5.73
N GLN A 259 24.58 -7.53 6.54
CA GLN A 259 23.90 -8.84 6.50
C GLN A 259 23.38 -9.35 7.84
N CYS A 260 22.10 -9.73 7.86
CA CYS A 260 21.48 -10.48 8.96
C CYS A 260 20.81 -11.77 8.49
N LEU A 261 21.37 -12.92 8.89
CA LEU A 261 20.96 -14.22 8.34
C LEU A 261 19.84 -14.93 9.09
N ASN A 262 19.53 -14.60 10.36
CA ASN A 262 18.63 -15.43 11.17
C ASN A 262 17.46 -14.68 11.82
N ARG A 263 17.67 -14.13 13.01
CA ARG A 263 16.62 -13.48 13.78
C ARG A 263 17.13 -12.20 14.41
N MET A 264 16.52 -11.12 13.97
CA MET A 264 16.76 -9.78 14.46
C MET A 264 15.54 -9.29 15.22
N GLN A 265 15.77 -8.77 16.41
CA GLN A 265 14.80 -7.98 17.15
C GLN A 265 15.44 -6.68 17.59
N THR A 266 14.94 -5.58 17.06
CA THR A 266 15.48 -4.25 17.27
C THR A 266 14.35 -3.31 17.70
N VAL A 267 14.69 -2.41 18.62
CA VAL A 267 13.84 -1.29 19.05
C VAL A 267 14.66 -0.02 18.94
N GLY A 268 14.26 0.91 18.07
CA GLY A 268 15.05 2.08 17.69
C GLY A 268 15.02 2.42 16.21
N LEU A 269 16.17 2.74 15.62
CA LEU A 269 16.29 3.21 14.24
C LEU A 269 17.34 2.42 13.49
N ILE A 270 17.04 2.01 12.26
CA ILE A 270 18.00 1.41 11.33
C ILE A 270 18.10 2.34 10.12
N HIS A 271 19.27 2.92 9.85
CA HIS A 271 19.42 3.82 8.71
C HIS A 271 19.61 3.03 7.40
N THR A 272 20.53 2.06 7.34
CA THR A 272 20.61 1.15 6.19
C THR A 272 20.67 -0.31 6.61
N LEU A 273 19.87 -1.12 5.94
CA LEU A 273 19.95 -2.58 6.00
C LEU A 273 19.97 -3.15 4.58
N GLU A 274 21.06 -3.83 4.19
CA GLU A 274 21.15 -4.41 2.86
C GLU A 274 20.34 -5.72 2.77
N GLN A 275 20.66 -6.71 3.60
CA GLN A 275 20.06 -8.04 3.45
C GLN A 275 19.57 -8.64 4.76
N SER A 276 18.33 -9.16 4.72
CA SER A 276 17.73 -9.95 5.79
C SER A 276 17.13 -11.26 5.27
N LEU A 277 17.67 -12.40 5.74
CA LEU A 277 17.43 -13.70 5.10
C LEU A 277 16.25 -14.49 5.71
N ILE A 278 15.92 -14.32 7.00
CA ILE A 278 14.95 -15.21 7.67
C ILE A 278 13.83 -14.46 8.42
N THR A 279 14.09 -13.84 9.57
CA THR A 279 13.01 -13.21 10.35
C THR A 279 13.44 -11.90 10.97
N MET A 280 12.68 -10.85 10.66
CA MET A 280 12.84 -9.52 11.24
C MET A 280 11.58 -9.12 11.99
N GLN A 281 11.73 -8.75 13.25
CA GLN A 281 10.67 -8.16 14.07
C GLN A 281 11.18 -6.84 14.63
N THR A 282 10.70 -5.71 14.12
CA THR A 282 11.15 -4.38 14.54
C THR A 282 9.98 -3.51 15.00
N THR A 283 10.24 -2.66 15.98
CA THR A 283 9.36 -1.54 16.35
C THR A 283 10.14 -0.24 16.14
N GLU A 284 10.24 0.22 14.88
CA GLU A 284 11.35 1.08 14.44
C GLU A 284 11.05 1.99 13.25
N PHE A 285 11.95 2.96 13.05
CA PHE A 285 12.14 3.65 11.78
C PHE A 285 13.25 2.94 10.98
N ILE A 286 12.94 2.47 9.77
CA ILE A 286 13.90 1.93 8.81
C ILE A 286 14.01 2.91 7.65
N HIS A 287 15.17 3.53 7.45
CA HIS A 287 15.33 4.48 6.35
C HIS A 287 15.47 3.75 5.00
N THR A 288 16.37 2.78 4.90
CA THR A 288 16.52 1.98 3.68
C THR A 288 16.66 0.50 4.02
N LEU A 289 15.84 -0.33 3.38
CA LEU A 289 15.97 -1.77 3.36
C LEU A 289 16.01 -2.27 1.90
N VAL A 290 17.09 -2.94 1.52
CA VAL A 290 17.23 -3.45 0.15
C VAL A 290 16.46 -4.77 0.01
N GLN A 291 16.80 -5.80 0.78
CA GLN A 291 16.18 -7.13 0.61
C GLN A 291 15.69 -7.78 1.90
N CYS A 292 14.46 -8.29 1.85
CA CYS A 292 13.90 -9.20 2.85
C CYS A 292 13.32 -10.47 2.19
N LEU A 293 13.95 -11.61 2.45
CA LEU A 293 13.60 -12.87 1.78
C LEU A 293 12.38 -13.58 2.37
N ASN A 294 12.25 -13.62 3.70
CA ASN A 294 11.30 -14.53 4.35
C ASN A 294 10.16 -13.82 5.09
N ARG A 295 10.41 -13.28 6.28
CA ARG A 295 9.34 -12.70 7.08
C ARG A 295 9.77 -11.41 7.75
N MET A 296 9.03 -10.35 7.46
CA MET A 296 9.14 -9.06 8.10
C MET A 296 7.86 -8.77 8.86
N GLN A 297 8.01 -8.42 10.14
CA GLN A 297 6.96 -7.82 10.94
C GLN A 297 7.49 -6.50 11.50
N THR A 298 6.90 -5.40 11.06
CA THR A 298 7.35 -4.06 11.42
C THR A 298 6.19 -3.28 12.02
N VAL A 299 6.48 -2.55 13.09
CA VAL A 299 5.60 -1.49 13.61
C VAL A 299 6.39 -0.20 13.55
N GLY A 300 6.01 0.73 12.68
CA GLY A 300 6.72 1.99 12.50
C GLY A 300 6.80 2.45 11.05
N LEU A 301 7.90 3.07 10.68
CA LEU A 301 8.06 3.78 9.42
C LEU A 301 9.16 3.12 8.58
N ILE A 302 8.85 2.77 7.34
CA ILE A 302 9.81 2.30 6.33
C ILE A 302 9.89 3.36 5.23
N HIS A 303 11.02 4.03 5.09
CA HIS A 303 11.15 5.06 4.06
C HIS A 303 11.39 4.42 2.67
N ARG A 304 12.29 3.45 2.55
CA ARG A 304 12.48 2.74 1.28
C ARG A 304 12.66 1.25 1.49
N LEU A 305 11.87 0.45 0.75
CA LEU A 305 12.01 -0.98 0.66
C LEU A 305 12.05 -1.42 -0.81
N GLU A 306 13.16 -2.00 -1.26
CA GLU A 306 13.26 -2.47 -2.66
C GLU A 306 12.51 -3.80 -2.83
N GLN A 307 12.89 -4.85 -2.09
CA GLN A 307 12.37 -6.19 -2.34
C GLN A 307 11.92 -6.94 -1.08
N CYS A 308 10.70 -7.45 -1.12
CA CYS A 308 10.18 -8.41 -0.14
C CYS A 308 9.61 -9.66 -0.84
N PHE A 309 10.23 -10.82 -0.63
CA PHE A 309 9.88 -12.03 -1.36
C PHE A 309 8.68 -12.77 -0.79
N ASN A 310 8.57 -12.95 0.53
CA ASN A 310 7.64 -13.93 1.07
C ASN A 310 6.49 -13.34 1.91
N ARG A 311 6.73 -12.82 3.12
CA ARG A 311 5.65 -12.24 3.95
C ARG A 311 6.05 -10.95 4.63
N MET A 312 5.28 -9.90 4.37
CA MET A 312 5.36 -8.62 5.05
C MET A 312 4.09 -8.36 5.84
N GLN A 313 4.27 -7.98 7.11
CA GLN A 313 3.20 -7.45 7.95
C GLN A 313 3.67 -6.14 8.55
N THR A 314 3.04 -5.03 8.17
CA THR A 314 3.46 -3.70 8.60
C THR A 314 2.30 -2.97 9.26
N VAL A 315 2.57 -2.33 10.39
CA VAL A 315 1.67 -1.33 10.98
C VAL A 315 2.40 0.00 10.98
N GLY A 316 1.95 0.96 10.17
CA GLY A 316 2.54 2.30 10.08
C GLY A 316 2.66 2.82 8.65
N PHE A 317 3.78 3.48 8.34
CA PHE A 317 3.96 4.23 7.09
C PHE A 317 5.06 3.59 6.23
N ILE A 318 4.76 3.36 4.95
CA ILE A 318 5.73 2.94 3.93
C ILE A 318 5.79 4.06 2.89
N HIS A 319 6.94 4.73 2.75
CA HIS A 319 7.07 5.79 1.74
C HIS A 319 7.22 5.19 0.34
N LYS A 320 8.22 4.34 0.11
CA LYS A 320 8.40 3.64 -1.16
C LYS A 320 8.58 2.14 -0.98
N LEU A 321 7.83 1.35 -1.74
CA LEU A 321 8.01 -0.08 -1.89
C LEU A 321 8.04 -0.47 -3.37
N GLU A 322 9.14 -1.05 -3.83
CA GLU A 322 9.29 -1.42 -5.24
C GLU A 322 8.62 -2.77 -5.52
N GLN A 323 9.00 -3.83 -4.82
CA GLN A 323 8.50 -5.18 -5.12
C GLN A 323 8.09 -5.98 -3.90
N CYS A 324 6.87 -6.53 -3.94
CA CYS A 324 6.39 -7.55 -3.02
C CYS A 324 5.83 -8.77 -3.77
N LEU A 325 6.50 -9.92 -3.65
CA LEU A 325 6.12 -11.10 -4.44
C LEU A 325 4.92 -11.88 -3.88
N ASN A 326 4.88 -12.18 -2.58
CA ASN A 326 3.91 -13.15 -2.05
C ASN A 326 2.75 -12.54 -1.26
N ARG A 327 2.99 -12.07 -0.03
CA ARG A 327 1.92 -11.61 0.86
C ARG A 327 2.30 -10.33 1.58
N MET A 328 1.49 -9.31 1.37
CA MET A 328 1.56 -8.05 2.10
C MET A 328 0.29 -7.84 2.90
N GLN A 329 0.45 -7.53 4.19
CA GLN A 329 -0.62 -7.06 5.05
C GLN A 329 -0.17 -5.75 5.70
N THR A 330 -0.85 -4.65 5.38
CA THR A 330 -0.47 -3.33 5.87
C THR A 330 -1.65 -2.65 6.55
N MET A 331 -1.41 -2.12 7.74
CA MET A 331 -2.32 -1.20 8.43
C MET A 331 -1.65 0.17 8.50
N GLY A 332 -2.13 1.13 7.71
CA GLY A 332 -1.56 2.49 7.66
C GLY A 332 -1.46 3.05 6.25
N LEU A 333 -0.38 3.77 5.96
CA LEU A 333 -0.25 4.54 4.71
C LEU A 333 0.91 4.00 3.86
N ILE A 334 0.63 3.75 2.58
CA ILE A 334 1.62 3.41 1.56
C ILE A 334 1.64 4.57 0.56
N HIS A 335 2.76 5.29 0.46
CA HIS A 335 2.83 6.42 -0.47
C HIS A 335 3.04 5.92 -1.90
N THR A 336 4.05 5.09 -2.16
CA THR A 336 4.23 4.47 -3.48
C THR A 336 4.46 2.97 -3.38
N LEU A 337 3.77 2.22 -4.23
CA LEU A 337 3.96 0.79 -4.43
C LEU A 337 4.04 0.47 -5.92
N GLU A 338 5.20 0.05 -6.41
CA GLU A 338 5.37 -0.27 -7.83
C GLU A 338 4.71 -1.62 -8.15
N GLN A 339 5.12 -2.72 -7.49
CA GLN A 339 4.65 -4.06 -7.86
C GLN A 339 4.24 -4.93 -6.68
N CYS A 340 3.04 -5.50 -6.77
CA CYS A 340 2.57 -6.60 -5.91
C CYS A 340 2.03 -7.78 -6.72
N LEU A 341 2.72 -8.93 -6.65
CA LEU A 341 2.40 -10.09 -7.48
C LEU A 341 1.21 -10.91 -6.97
N ASN A 342 1.18 -11.31 -5.69
CA ASN A 342 0.24 -12.33 -5.22
C ASN A 342 -0.94 -11.82 -4.39
N ARG A 343 -0.71 -11.37 -3.15
CA ARG A 343 -1.80 -10.96 -2.26
C ARG A 343 -1.44 -9.71 -1.49
N MET A 344 -2.29 -8.69 -1.62
CA MET A 344 -2.25 -7.47 -0.84
C MET A 344 -3.52 -7.34 -0.03
N GLN A 345 -3.37 -7.07 1.27
CA GLN A 345 -4.44 -6.65 2.15
C GLN A 345 -4.02 -5.36 2.84
N THR A 346 -4.73 -4.27 2.59
CA THR A 346 -4.40 -2.95 3.14
C THR A 346 -5.60 -2.34 3.84
N VAL A 347 -5.39 -1.80 5.03
CA VAL A 347 -6.34 -0.90 5.68
C VAL A 347 -5.67 0.45 5.87
N GLY A 348 -6.19 1.48 5.22
CA GLY A 348 -5.66 2.84 5.27
C GLY A 348 -5.56 3.49 3.90
N LEU A 349 -4.46 4.20 3.64
CA LEU A 349 -4.31 5.05 2.44
C LEU A 349 -3.21 4.50 1.53
N ILE A 350 -3.51 4.35 0.25
CA ILE A 350 -2.52 4.08 -0.81
C ILE A 350 -2.51 5.30 -1.72
N HIS A 351 -1.37 5.99 -1.84
CA HIS A 351 -1.30 7.14 -2.73
C HIS A 351 -1.09 6.71 -4.19
N THR A 352 -0.06 5.91 -4.48
CA THR A 352 0.10 5.33 -5.82
C THR A 352 0.35 3.83 -5.77
N LEU A 353 -0.28 3.13 -6.71
CA LEU A 353 -0.04 1.72 -6.99
C LEU A 353 0.06 1.49 -8.49
N GLU A 354 1.23 1.12 -8.98
CA GLU A 354 1.41 0.87 -10.42
C GLU A 354 0.80 -0.47 -10.80
N GLN A 355 1.23 -1.58 -10.19
CA GLN A 355 0.80 -2.92 -10.63
C GLN A 355 0.41 -3.87 -9.49
N CYS A 356 -0.78 -4.45 -9.60
CA CYS A 356 -1.21 -5.59 -8.79
C CYS A 356 -1.71 -6.76 -9.67
N LEU A 357 -0.99 -7.89 -9.63
CA LEU A 357 -1.30 -9.02 -10.51
C LEU A 357 -2.49 -9.87 -10.04
N ASN A 358 -2.50 -10.33 -8.79
CA ASN A 358 -3.43 -11.39 -8.37
C ASN A 358 -4.61 -10.94 -7.52
N ARG A 359 -4.40 -10.55 -6.26
CA ARG A 359 -5.51 -10.20 -5.36
C ARG A 359 -5.18 -8.99 -4.52
N MET A 360 -6.06 -8.00 -4.60
CA MET A 360 -6.05 -6.81 -3.75
C MET A 360 -7.33 -6.74 -2.95
N GLN A 361 -7.19 -6.53 -1.64
CA GLN A 361 -8.29 -6.19 -0.75
C GLN A 361 -7.89 -4.92 0.02
N THR A 362 -8.63 -3.84 -0.19
CA THR A 362 -8.33 -2.55 0.44
C THR A 362 -9.55 -1.99 1.16
N VAL A 363 -9.33 -1.49 2.38
CA VAL A 363 -10.31 -0.68 3.11
C VAL A 363 -9.70 0.69 3.34
N GLY A 364 -10.24 1.72 2.70
CA GLY A 364 -9.78 3.10 2.84
C GLY A 364 -9.69 3.87 1.52
N LEU A 365 -8.68 4.74 1.40
CA LEU A 365 -8.53 5.66 0.26
C LEU A 365 -7.40 5.18 -0.65
N ILE A 366 -7.67 5.10 -1.95
CA ILE A 366 -6.66 4.89 -2.98
C ILE A 366 -6.68 6.09 -3.93
N HIS A 367 -5.53 6.76 -4.09
CA HIS A 367 -5.46 7.92 -4.97
C HIS A 367 -5.25 7.50 -6.43
N THR A 368 -4.20 6.75 -6.76
CA THR A 368 -4.03 6.21 -8.13
C THR A 368 -3.76 4.71 -8.14
N ILE A 369 -4.35 4.03 -9.12
CA ILE A 369 -3.98 2.67 -9.52
C ILE A 369 -3.82 2.65 -11.05
N GLU A 370 -2.66 2.24 -11.55
CA GLU A 370 -2.50 2.07 -13.00
C GLU A 370 -3.12 0.74 -13.43
N GLN A 371 -2.67 -0.39 -12.87
CA GLN A 371 -3.08 -1.71 -13.36
C GLN A 371 -3.44 -2.72 -12.26
N CYS A 372 -4.63 -3.32 -12.40
CA CYS A 372 -5.03 -4.49 -11.63
C CYS A 372 -5.53 -5.62 -12.53
N LEU A 373 -4.80 -6.74 -12.57
CA LEU A 373 -5.04 -7.84 -13.50
C LEU A 373 -6.21 -8.75 -13.07
N ASN A 374 -6.19 -9.29 -11.86
CA ASN A 374 -7.10 -10.39 -11.48
C ASN A 374 -8.30 -9.98 -10.62
N ARG A 375 -8.10 -9.71 -9.33
CA ARG A 375 -9.22 -9.41 -8.41
C ARG A 375 -8.93 -8.20 -7.55
N MET A 376 -9.80 -7.22 -7.63
CA MET A 376 -9.83 -6.05 -6.74
C MET A 376 -11.11 -6.06 -5.91
N GLN A 377 -10.96 -5.92 -4.60
CA GLN A 377 -12.06 -5.66 -3.68
C GLN A 377 -11.73 -4.42 -2.86
N THR A 378 -12.52 -3.36 -3.00
CA THR A 378 -12.26 -2.08 -2.31
C THR A 378 -13.50 -1.61 -1.56
N VAL A 379 -13.31 -1.19 -0.32
CA VAL A 379 -14.30 -0.46 0.46
C VAL A 379 -13.73 0.92 0.77
N GLY A 380 -14.29 1.97 0.16
CA GLY A 380 -13.83 3.34 0.33
C GLY A 380 -13.79 4.12 -0.97
N LEU A 381 -12.77 4.97 -1.15
CA LEU A 381 -12.67 5.89 -2.29
C LEU A 381 -11.48 5.51 -3.19
N ILE A 382 -11.72 5.48 -4.49
CA ILE A 382 -10.69 5.37 -5.53
C ILE A 382 -10.75 6.66 -6.34
N HIS A 383 -9.66 7.45 -6.36
CA HIS A 383 -9.65 8.67 -7.16
C HIS A 383 -9.43 8.35 -8.63
N THR A 384 -8.33 7.70 -9.00
CA THR A 384 -8.11 7.24 -10.38
C THR A 384 -7.79 5.74 -10.43
N LEU A 385 -8.36 5.07 -11.43
CA LEU A 385 -7.98 3.72 -11.81
C LEU A 385 -7.95 3.62 -13.33
N GLU A 386 -6.79 3.35 -13.91
CA GLU A 386 -6.67 3.26 -15.36
C GLU A 386 -7.22 1.92 -15.86
N GLN A 387 -6.70 0.79 -15.38
CA GLN A 387 -7.05 -0.52 -15.94
C GLN A 387 -7.40 -1.60 -14.91
N CYS A 388 -8.56 -2.22 -15.09
CA CYS A 388 -8.95 -3.45 -14.40
C CYS A 388 -9.39 -4.56 -15.37
N LEU A 389 -8.62 -5.64 -15.44
CA LEU A 389 -8.82 -6.68 -16.46
C LEU A 389 -9.93 -7.67 -16.10
N ASN A 390 -9.88 -8.32 -14.93
CA ASN A 390 -10.75 -9.46 -14.65
C ASN A 390 -11.98 -9.16 -13.77
N SER A 391 -11.78 -8.74 -12.53
CA SER A 391 -12.92 -8.51 -11.63
C SER A 391 -12.66 -7.41 -10.61
N MET A 392 -13.61 -6.49 -10.53
CA MET A 392 -13.66 -5.41 -9.55
C MET A 392 -14.96 -5.47 -8.76
N GLN A 393 -14.83 -5.37 -7.44
CA GLN A 393 -15.94 -5.15 -6.53
C GLN A 393 -15.62 -3.94 -5.66
N THR A 394 -16.41 -2.88 -5.78
CA THR A 394 -16.18 -1.63 -5.04
C THR A 394 -17.43 -1.21 -4.28
N VAL A 395 -17.26 -0.85 -3.02
CA VAL A 395 -18.28 -0.17 -2.22
C VAL A 395 -17.74 1.21 -1.85
N GLY A 396 -18.34 2.27 -2.40
CA GLY A 396 -17.94 3.65 -2.17
C GLY A 396 -17.87 4.48 -3.44
N LEU A 397 -16.86 5.35 -3.56
CA LEU A 397 -16.75 6.33 -4.63
C LEU A 397 -15.58 5.99 -5.56
N ILE A 398 -15.82 6.03 -6.87
CA ILE A 398 -14.80 5.99 -7.92
C ILE A 398 -14.89 7.32 -8.66
N HIS A 399 -13.84 8.14 -8.61
CA HIS A 399 -13.86 9.40 -9.34
C HIS A 399 -13.59 9.17 -10.83
N THR A 400 -12.52 8.50 -11.21
CA THR A 400 -12.26 8.17 -12.62
C THR A 400 -11.88 6.70 -12.78
N LEU A 401 -12.47 6.07 -13.79
CA LEU A 401 -12.11 4.73 -14.23
C LEU A 401 -12.04 4.69 -15.75
N GLU A 402 -10.86 4.45 -16.31
CA GLU A 402 -10.71 4.43 -17.77
C GLU A 402 -11.22 3.11 -18.34
N GLN A 403 -10.70 1.96 -17.90
CA GLN A 403 -11.02 0.67 -18.53
C GLN A 403 -11.33 -0.45 -17.53
N CYS A 404 -12.46 -1.12 -17.76
CA CYS A 404 -12.79 -2.39 -17.13
C CYS A 404 -13.20 -3.45 -18.17
N LEU A 405 -12.41 -4.53 -18.30
CA LEU A 405 -12.65 -5.50 -19.37
C LEU A 405 -13.75 -6.52 -19.02
N ASN A 406 -13.65 -7.23 -17.89
CA ASN A 406 -14.52 -8.40 -17.65
C ASN A 406 -15.74 -8.15 -16.74
N ARG A 407 -15.53 -7.87 -15.45
CA ARG A 407 -16.64 -7.78 -14.49
C ARG A 407 -16.43 -6.64 -13.51
N MET A 408 -17.39 -5.72 -13.50
CA MET A 408 -17.50 -4.64 -12.52
C MET A 408 -18.77 -4.80 -11.69
N GLN A 409 -18.63 -4.72 -10.37
CA GLN A 409 -19.74 -4.61 -9.43
C GLN A 409 -19.47 -3.43 -8.50
N THR A 410 -20.29 -2.39 -8.58
CA THR A 410 -20.11 -1.18 -7.78
C THR A 410 -21.38 -0.84 -7.01
N VAL A 411 -21.21 -0.51 -5.73
CA VAL A 411 -22.26 0.10 -4.90
C VAL A 411 -21.76 1.47 -4.47
N GLY A 412 -22.38 2.53 -4.98
CA GLY A 412 -22.01 3.92 -4.68
C GLY A 412 -21.96 4.81 -5.91
N LEU A 413 -20.98 5.71 -5.98
CA LEU A 413 -20.90 6.76 -7.00
C LEU A 413 -19.71 6.53 -7.93
N ILE A 414 -19.96 6.58 -9.23
CA ILE A 414 -18.93 6.62 -10.28
C ILE A 414 -19.05 7.98 -10.96
N HIS A 415 -18.02 8.82 -10.87
CA HIS A 415 -18.08 10.13 -11.51
C HIS A 415 -17.79 10.03 -13.02
N THR A 416 -16.68 9.41 -13.42
CA THR A 416 -16.42 9.11 -14.84
C THR A 416 -16.02 7.66 -15.05
N LEU A 417 -16.58 7.05 -16.09
CA LEU A 417 -16.19 5.75 -16.59
C LEU A 417 -16.09 5.78 -18.12
N GLU A 418 -14.91 5.58 -18.68
CA GLU A 418 -14.75 5.63 -20.14
C GLU A 418 -15.24 4.32 -20.78
N GLN A 419 -14.68 3.18 -20.39
CA GLN A 419 -14.95 1.91 -21.08
C GLN A 419 -15.24 0.74 -20.14
N CYS A 420 -16.34 0.05 -20.41
CA CYS A 420 -16.64 -1.26 -19.84
C CYS A 420 -17.02 -2.28 -20.92
N LEU A 421 -16.19 -3.31 -21.12
CA LEU A 421 -16.39 -4.24 -22.24
C LEU A 421 -17.47 -5.29 -21.95
N ASN A 422 -17.40 -6.02 -20.84
CA ASN A 422 -18.18 -7.26 -20.70
C ASN A 422 -19.40 -7.16 -19.77
N ARG A 423 -19.23 -7.00 -18.45
CA ARG A 423 -20.37 -6.94 -17.52
C ARG A 423 -20.20 -5.85 -16.48
N MET A 424 -21.17 -4.94 -16.44
CA MET A 424 -21.31 -3.93 -15.39
C MET A 424 -22.57 -4.17 -14.58
N ARG A 425 -22.43 -4.12 -13.25
CA ARG A 425 -23.54 -4.03 -12.31
C ARG A 425 -23.30 -2.88 -11.35
N THR A 426 -24.17 -1.88 -11.38
CA THR A 426 -24.03 -0.71 -10.51
C THR A 426 -25.31 -0.44 -9.74
N VAL A 427 -25.16 -0.17 -8.46
CA VAL A 427 -26.23 0.37 -7.61
C VAL A 427 -25.77 1.74 -7.11
N GLY A 428 -26.43 2.80 -7.55
CA GLY A 428 -26.09 4.18 -7.19
C GLY A 428 -26.05 5.12 -8.39
N LEU A 429 -25.10 6.05 -8.41
CA LEU A 429 -25.04 7.13 -9.40
C LEU A 429 -23.85 6.96 -10.33
N ILE A 430 -24.09 7.10 -11.63
CA ILE A 430 -23.05 7.22 -12.67
C ILE A 430 -23.20 8.60 -13.29
N HIS A 431 -22.20 9.47 -13.17
CA HIS A 431 -22.30 10.81 -13.74
C HIS A 431 -21.99 10.79 -15.24
N THR A 432 -20.84 10.27 -15.67
CA THR A 432 -20.58 10.00 -17.09
C THR A 432 -20.16 8.55 -17.33
N LEU A 433 -20.71 7.96 -18.39
CA LEU A 433 -20.27 6.70 -18.95
C LEU A 433 -20.15 6.83 -20.47
N GLU A 434 -18.96 6.66 -21.02
CA GLU A 434 -18.79 6.80 -22.47
C GLU A 434 -19.22 5.53 -23.20
N GLN A 435 -18.67 4.37 -22.86
CA GLN A 435 -18.90 3.15 -23.62
C GLN A 435 -19.15 1.92 -22.75
N CYS A 436 -20.25 1.21 -23.05
CA CYS A 436 -20.51 -0.13 -22.53
C CYS A 436 -20.87 -1.11 -23.65
N LEU A 437 -20.00 -2.10 -23.90
CA LEU A 437 -20.17 -2.98 -25.05
C LEU A 437 -21.21 -4.09 -24.81
N ASN A 438 -21.08 -4.91 -23.77
CA ASN A 438 -21.88 -6.14 -23.67
C ASN A 438 -23.13 -6.06 -22.79
N ARG A 439 -22.98 -5.95 -21.46
CA ARG A 439 -24.12 -5.98 -20.55
C ARG A 439 -23.97 -4.96 -19.42
N MET A 440 -24.94 -4.05 -19.35
CA MET A 440 -25.11 -3.12 -18.25
C MET A 440 -26.38 -3.45 -17.46
N GLN A 441 -26.25 -3.48 -16.14
CA GLN A 441 -27.39 -3.50 -15.22
C GLN A 441 -27.19 -2.40 -14.18
N THR A 442 -28.05 -1.39 -14.17
CA THR A 442 -27.93 -0.25 -13.26
C THR A 442 -29.22 -0.04 -12.48
N VAL A 443 -29.10 0.18 -11.17
CA VAL A 443 -30.19 0.66 -10.33
C VAL A 443 -29.77 2.02 -9.77
N GLY A 444 -30.46 3.08 -10.16
CA GLY A 444 -30.16 4.45 -9.73
C GLY A 444 -30.15 5.46 -10.88
N LEU A 445 -29.22 6.42 -10.83
CA LEU A 445 -29.20 7.55 -11.76
C LEU A 445 -27.98 7.46 -12.69
N ILE A 446 -28.21 7.64 -13.99
CA ILE A 446 -27.18 7.84 -15.01
C ILE A 446 -27.38 9.25 -15.56
N HIS A 447 -26.42 10.16 -15.34
CA HIS A 447 -26.55 11.50 -15.88
C HIS A 447 -26.25 11.53 -17.38
N THR A 448 -25.15 10.92 -17.81
CA THR A 448 -24.80 10.85 -19.24
C THR A 448 -24.27 9.48 -19.61
N LEU A 449 -24.84 8.91 -20.66
CA LEU A 449 -24.37 7.70 -21.32
C LEU A 449 -24.24 7.92 -22.82
N VAL A 450 -23.02 7.82 -23.36
CA VAL A 450 -22.78 8.04 -24.79
C VAL A 450 -23.20 6.79 -25.59
N GLN A 451 -22.62 5.62 -25.31
CA GLN A 451 -22.86 4.43 -26.13
C GLN A 451 -23.10 3.15 -25.32
N CYS A 452 -24.18 2.43 -25.67
CA CYS A 452 -24.40 1.06 -25.25
C CYS A 452 -24.68 0.13 -26.45
N LEU A 453 -23.82 -0.87 -26.66
CA LEU A 453 -23.87 -1.69 -27.86
C LEU A 453 -24.88 -2.84 -27.75
N ASN A 454 -24.80 -3.69 -26.72
CA ASN A 454 -25.55 -4.95 -26.69
C ASN A 454 -26.80 -4.96 -25.81
N ARG A 455 -26.67 -4.91 -24.48
CA ARG A 455 -27.80 -5.04 -23.56
C ARG A 455 -27.70 -4.05 -22.40
N MET A 456 -28.72 -3.22 -22.28
CA MET A 456 -28.90 -2.30 -21.16
C MET A 456 -30.18 -2.67 -20.40
N GLN A 457 -30.04 -2.80 -19.08
CA GLN A 457 -31.15 -2.90 -18.15
C GLN A 457 -30.98 -1.83 -17.07
N THR A 458 -31.90 -0.86 -17.01
CA THR A 458 -31.85 0.20 -15.99
C THR A 458 -33.16 0.28 -15.22
N VAL A 459 -33.04 0.56 -13.93
CA VAL A 459 -34.15 0.97 -13.08
C VAL A 459 -33.76 2.31 -12.44
N GLY A 460 -34.45 3.38 -12.82
CA GLY A 460 -34.20 4.73 -12.33
C GLY A 460 -34.19 5.78 -13.42
N LEU A 461 -33.32 6.78 -13.32
CA LEU A 461 -33.32 7.95 -14.19
C LEU A 461 -32.10 7.95 -15.11
N ILE A 462 -32.33 8.15 -16.41
CA ILE A 462 -31.30 8.45 -17.39
C ILE A 462 -31.53 9.88 -17.88
N HIS A 463 -30.59 10.79 -17.63
CA HIS A 463 -30.75 12.18 -18.08
C HIS A 463 -30.41 12.32 -19.57
N THR A 464 -29.24 11.88 -20.02
CA THR A 464 -28.90 11.82 -21.45
C THR A 464 -28.39 10.46 -21.88
N LEU A 465 -28.91 9.96 -23.01
CA LEU A 465 -28.42 8.77 -23.70
C LEU A 465 -28.29 9.05 -25.20
N GLU A 466 -27.08 9.00 -25.75
CA GLU A 466 -26.90 9.27 -27.18
C GLU A 466 -27.27 8.04 -28.01
N GLN A 467 -26.61 6.89 -27.78
CA GLN A 467 -26.79 5.73 -28.65
C GLN A 467 -27.00 4.41 -27.90
N CYS A 468 -28.05 3.69 -28.28
CA CYS A 468 -28.26 2.29 -27.90
C CYS A 468 -28.55 1.41 -29.12
N LEU A 469 -27.65 0.45 -29.42
CA LEU A 469 -27.72 -0.31 -30.66
C LEU A 469 -28.66 -1.51 -30.58
N ASN A 470 -28.51 -2.41 -29.61
CA ASN A 470 -29.23 -3.70 -29.63
C ASN A 470 -30.50 -3.77 -28.76
N ARG A 471 -30.36 -3.89 -27.44
CA ARG A 471 -31.51 -4.09 -26.54
C ARG A 471 -31.46 -3.15 -25.35
N MET A 472 -32.52 -2.37 -25.18
CA MET A 472 -32.75 -1.52 -24.03
C MET A 472 -34.02 -1.94 -23.29
N GLN A 473 -33.89 -2.15 -21.98
CA GLN A 473 -35.01 -2.33 -21.06
C GLN A 473 -34.87 -1.35 -19.91
N THR A 474 -35.80 -0.41 -19.78
CA THR A 474 -35.75 0.65 -18.78
C THR A 474 -37.07 0.75 -18.00
N VAL A 475 -36.97 1.01 -16.70
CA VAL A 475 -38.11 1.37 -15.82
C VAL A 475 -37.75 2.62 -15.01
N GLY A 476 -38.57 3.67 -15.11
CA GLY A 476 -38.25 5.03 -14.63
C GLY A 476 -38.42 6.14 -15.68
N LEU A 477 -37.39 6.98 -15.85
CA LEU A 477 -37.47 8.21 -16.66
C LEU A 477 -36.23 8.36 -17.56
N ILE A 478 -36.47 8.67 -18.83
CA ILE A 478 -35.42 9.08 -19.79
C ILE A 478 -35.72 10.52 -20.20
N HIS A 479 -34.79 11.44 -19.92
CA HIS A 479 -34.99 12.84 -20.32
C HIS A 479 -34.65 13.03 -21.81
N THR A 480 -33.44 12.68 -22.26
CA THR A 480 -33.12 12.67 -23.70
C THR A 480 -32.55 11.33 -24.15
N LEU A 481 -33.04 10.86 -25.29
CA LEU A 481 -32.48 9.73 -26.03
C LEU A 481 -32.34 10.10 -27.50
N GLU A 482 -31.13 10.08 -28.05
CA GLU A 482 -30.95 10.45 -29.47
C GLU A 482 -31.27 9.28 -30.40
N GLN A 483 -30.64 8.12 -30.22
CA GLN A 483 -30.75 7.02 -31.16
C GLN A 483 -30.94 5.66 -30.50
N SER A 484 -31.92 4.92 -31.02
CA SER A 484 -32.16 3.51 -30.70
C SER A 484 -32.33 2.68 -31.97
N LEU A 485 -31.43 1.74 -32.23
CA LEU A 485 -31.43 1.00 -33.49
C LEU A 485 -32.37 -0.21 -33.48
N ASN A 486 -32.23 -1.14 -32.54
CA ASN A 486 -32.91 -2.43 -32.63
C ASN A 486 -34.18 -2.56 -31.79
N THR A 487 -34.05 -2.75 -30.48
CA THR A 487 -35.21 -3.03 -29.62
C THR A 487 -35.18 -2.19 -28.36
N MET A 488 -36.25 -1.44 -28.14
CA MET A 488 -36.49 -0.67 -26.93
C MET A 488 -37.78 -1.13 -26.26
N GLN A 489 -37.70 -1.46 -24.98
CA GLN A 489 -38.84 -1.77 -24.13
C GLN A 489 -38.79 -0.86 -22.89
N THR A 490 -39.74 0.04 -22.73
CA THR A 490 -39.75 0.99 -21.60
C THR A 490 -41.11 1.00 -20.89
N MET A 491 -41.09 1.15 -19.56
CA MET A 491 -42.26 1.41 -18.72
C MET A 491 -42.07 2.77 -18.02
N GLU A 492 -42.16 3.87 -18.78
CA GLU A 492 -41.46 5.12 -18.44
C GLU A 492 -42.11 6.40 -18.96
N PHE A 493 -41.60 7.53 -18.46
CA PHE A 493 -41.69 8.83 -19.13
C PHE A 493 -40.44 9.07 -19.99
N ILE A 494 -40.63 9.35 -21.28
CA ILE A 494 -39.59 9.79 -22.20
C ILE A 494 -39.86 11.24 -22.57
N HIS A 495 -39.00 12.17 -22.18
CA HIS A 495 -39.19 13.58 -22.54
C HIS A 495 -38.87 13.81 -24.03
N THR A 496 -37.69 13.43 -24.48
CA THR A 496 -37.30 13.59 -25.89
C THR A 496 -36.66 12.34 -26.44
N LEU A 497 -37.16 11.87 -27.58
CA LEU A 497 -36.55 10.83 -28.38
C LEU A 497 -36.42 11.26 -29.84
N VAL A 498 -35.21 11.27 -30.38
CA VAL A 498 -34.97 11.71 -31.77
C VAL A 498 -35.26 10.57 -32.75
N GLN A 499 -34.60 9.42 -32.61
CA GLN A 499 -34.71 8.34 -33.60
C GLN A 499 -34.89 6.94 -32.98
N CYS A 500 -35.88 6.23 -33.50
CA CYS A 500 -36.04 4.78 -33.31
C CYS A 500 -36.16 4.05 -34.65
N LEU A 501 -35.21 3.16 -34.94
CA LEU A 501 -35.15 2.51 -36.24
C LEU A 501 -36.06 1.27 -36.33
N ASN A 502 -35.88 0.26 -35.47
CA ASN A 502 -36.54 -1.04 -35.64
C ASN A 502 -37.80 -1.26 -34.79
N ARG A 503 -37.67 -1.43 -33.47
CA ARG A 503 -38.82 -1.80 -32.63
C ARG A 503 -38.84 -1.07 -31.31
N MET A 504 -39.93 -0.36 -31.08
CA MET A 504 -40.26 0.30 -29.84
C MET A 504 -41.51 -0.29 -29.22
N GLN A 505 -41.43 -0.63 -27.93
CA GLN A 505 -42.57 -0.95 -27.10
C GLN A 505 -42.52 -0.09 -25.85
N THR A 506 -43.47 0.82 -25.69
CA THR A 506 -43.50 1.74 -24.54
C THR A 506 -44.84 1.66 -23.84
N VAL A 507 -44.80 1.74 -22.51
CA VAL A 507 -45.98 2.02 -21.68
C VAL A 507 -45.67 3.26 -20.86
N GLY A 508 -46.45 4.32 -21.06
CA GLY A 508 -46.25 5.60 -20.37
C GLY A 508 -46.45 6.80 -21.28
N LEU A 509 -45.65 7.85 -21.05
CA LEU A 509 -45.80 9.14 -21.73
C LEU A 509 -44.52 9.45 -22.51
N ILE A 510 -44.69 9.75 -23.81
CA ILE A 510 -43.65 10.27 -24.69
C ILE A 510 -44.00 11.72 -24.99
N HIS A 511 -43.17 12.67 -24.58
CA HIS A 511 -43.45 14.09 -24.81
C HIS A 511 -43.12 14.50 -26.26
N THR A 512 -41.92 14.20 -26.75
CA THR A 512 -41.54 14.43 -28.17
C THR A 512 -40.84 13.22 -28.76
N LEU A 513 -41.30 12.77 -29.92
CA LEU A 513 -40.64 11.78 -30.76
C LEU A 513 -40.52 12.29 -32.20
N GLU A 514 -39.31 12.42 -32.74
CA GLU A 514 -39.14 12.92 -34.12
C GLU A 514 -39.38 11.80 -35.14
N HIS A 515 -38.55 10.76 -35.13
CA HIS A 515 -38.61 9.72 -36.16
C HIS A 515 -38.75 8.30 -35.61
N CYS A 516 -39.74 7.57 -36.12
CA CYS A 516 -39.87 6.12 -35.96
C CYS A 516 -39.97 5.41 -37.31
N PHE A 517 -38.98 4.59 -37.64
CA PHE A 517 -38.92 3.98 -38.98
C PHE A 517 -39.78 2.72 -39.12
N ASN A 518 -39.63 1.72 -38.25
CA ASN A 518 -40.16 0.39 -38.53
C ASN A 518 -41.41 -0.01 -37.71
N ARG A 519 -41.30 -0.23 -36.40
CA ARG A 519 -42.46 -0.64 -35.59
C ARG A 519 -42.53 0.06 -34.24
N MET A 520 -43.64 0.74 -33.99
CA MET A 520 -43.98 1.34 -32.71
C MET A 520 -45.22 0.67 -32.11
N GLN A 521 -45.14 0.30 -30.84
CA GLN A 521 -46.28 -0.09 -30.03
C GLN A 521 -46.28 0.72 -28.74
N THR A 522 -47.29 1.55 -28.54
CA THR A 522 -47.35 2.44 -27.36
C THR A 522 -48.67 2.26 -26.63
N VAL A 523 -48.62 2.13 -25.30
CA VAL A 523 -49.79 2.26 -24.42
C VAL A 523 -49.61 3.50 -23.56
N GLY A 524 -50.43 4.53 -23.77
CA GLY A 524 -50.38 5.78 -23.01
C GLY A 524 -50.46 7.01 -23.90
N PHE A 525 -49.59 8.00 -23.64
CA PHE A 525 -49.72 9.34 -24.21
C PHE A 525 -48.52 9.68 -25.10
N ILE A 526 -48.77 10.22 -26.28
CA ILE A 526 -47.76 10.80 -27.18
C ILE A 526 -48.16 12.25 -27.43
N LEU A 527 -47.36 13.23 -26.97
CA LEU A 527 -47.72 14.64 -27.11
C LEU A 527 -47.32 15.25 -28.45
N LYS A 528 -46.17 14.85 -29.01
CA LYS A 528 -45.75 15.18 -30.37
C LYS A 528 -45.03 13.99 -31.00
N LEU A 529 -45.45 13.61 -32.20
CA LEU A 529 -44.75 12.68 -33.07
C LEU A 529 -44.62 13.29 -34.47
N GLU A 530 -43.41 13.41 -35.02
CA GLU A 530 -43.24 14.02 -36.34
C GLU A 530 -43.46 12.97 -37.44
N GLN A 531 -42.68 11.89 -37.46
CA GLN A 531 -42.73 10.93 -38.55
C GLN A 531 -42.76 9.48 -38.08
N CYS A 532 -43.69 8.70 -38.64
CA CYS A 532 -43.70 7.25 -38.55
C CYS A 532 -43.80 6.59 -39.93
N LEU A 533 -42.78 5.82 -40.33
CA LEU A 533 -42.73 5.25 -41.68
C LEU A 533 -43.56 3.98 -41.85
N ASN A 534 -43.34 2.93 -41.05
CA ASN A 534 -43.89 1.60 -41.34
C ASN A 534 -45.17 1.24 -40.54
N ARG A 535 -45.03 0.87 -39.26
CA ARG A 535 -46.16 0.36 -38.47
C ARG A 535 -46.25 1.06 -37.12
N MET A 536 -47.38 1.71 -36.88
CA MET A 536 -47.74 2.29 -35.59
C MET A 536 -48.96 1.59 -35.00
N GLN A 537 -48.85 1.14 -33.76
CA GLN A 537 -49.98 0.67 -32.96
C GLN A 537 -50.02 1.43 -31.64
N THR A 538 -51.11 2.15 -31.37
CA THR A 538 -51.23 2.94 -30.14
C THR A 538 -52.55 2.68 -29.43
N MET A 539 -52.47 2.57 -28.11
CA MET A 539 -53.63 2.55 -27.20
C MET A 539 -53.50 3.75 -26.27
N GLY A 540 -54.34 4.78 -26.45
CA GLY A 540 -54.31 5.99 -25.64
C GLY A 540 -54.46 7.27 -26.48
N LEU A 541 -53.70 8.31 -26.15
CA LEU A 541 -53.86 9.63 -26.75
C LEU A 541 -52.62 10.05 -27.54
N ILE A 542 -52.83 10.49 -28.77
CA ILE A 542 -51.86 11.19 -29.61
C ILE A 542 -52.34 12.63 -29.74
N ARG A 543 -51.59 13.60 -29.22
CA ARG A 543 -51.99 15.01 -29.33
C ARG A 543 -51.66 15.57 -30.71
N ILE A 544 -50.43 15.41 -31.19
CA ILE A 544 -50.01 15.87 -32.51
C ILE A 544 -49.24 14.75 -33.19
N LEU A 545 -49.63 14.44 -34.41
CA LEU A 545 -48.86 13.61 -35.33
C LEU A 545 -48.79 14.27 -36.71
N GLU A 546 -47.59 14.54 -37.20
CA GLU A 546 -47.42 15.19 -38.50
C GLU A 546 -47.58 14.16 -39.63
N GLN A 547 -46.79 13.08 -39.66
CA GLN A 547 -46.79 12.15 -40.79
C GLN A 547 -46.79 10.67 -40.39
N CYS A 548 -47.68 9.88 -41.02
CA CYS A 548 -47.66 8.43 -41.02
C CYS A 548 -47.71 7.84 -42.44
N LEU A 549 -46.67 7.11 -42.86
CA LEU A 549 -46.55 6.67 -44.25
C LEU A 549 -47.31 5.36 -44.52
N ASN A 550 -47.04 4.27 -43.82
CA ASN A 550 -47.54 2.94 -44.21
C ASN A 550 -48.81 2.46 -43.48
N SER A 551 -48.73 2.24 -42.17
CA SER A 551 -49.87 1.68 -41.43
C SER A 551 -49.97 2.19 -40.01
N MET A 552 -51.17 2.64 -39.66
CA MET A 552 -51.55 3.10 -38.34
C MET A 552 -52.75 2.34 -37.82
N GLN A 553 -52.65 1.86 -36.58
CA GLN A 553 -53.77 1.34 -35.81
C GLN A 553 -53.83 2.04 -34.46
N THR A 554 -54.93 2.72 -34.18
CA THR A 554 -55.08 3.56 -32.98
C THR A 554 -56.35 3.20 -32.26
N VAL A 555 -56.28 2.97 -30.95
CA VAL A 555 -57.46 2.88 -30.08
C VAL A 555 -57.36 3.99 -29.05
N GLY A 556 -58.27 4.97 -29.14
CA GLY A 556 -58.26 6.15 -28.27
C GLY A 556 -58.44 7.47 -29.03
N LEU A 557 -57.70 8.50 -28.64
CA LEU A 557 -57.91 9.87 -29.12
C LEU A 557 -56.71 10.36 -29.94
N ILE A 558 -56.97 10.84 -31.16
CA ILE A 558 -56.02 11.61 -31.96
C ILE A 558 -56.53 13.04 -32.00
N HIS A 559 -55.81 14.00 -31.41
CA HIS A 559 -56.25 15.40 -31.44
C HIS A 559 -55.95 16.04 -32.80
N THR A 560 -54.73 15.90 -33.30
CA THR A 560 -54.36 16.42 -34.62
C THR A 560 -53.48 15.44 -35.36
N LEU A 561 -53.84 15.17 -36.61
CA LEU A 561 -53.06 14.41 -37.57
C LEU A 561 -53.01 15.11 -38.93
N GLU A 562 -51.82 15.47 -39.41
CA GLU A 562 -51.70 16.16 -40.70
C GLU A 562 -51.79 15.16 -41.86
N GLN A 563 -50.93 14.15 -41.92
CA GLN A 563 -50.87 13.27 -43.10
C GLN A 563 -50.82 11.77 -42.77
N CYS A 564 -51.67 11.00 -43.45
CA CYS A 564 -51.61 9.54 -43.52
C CYS A 564 -51.63 9.03 -44.98
N LEU A 565 -50.54 8.41 -45.45
CA LEU A 565 -50.44 8.00 -46.87
C LEU A 565 -51.17 6.70 -47.18
N ASN A 566 -50.86 5.58 -46.51
CA ASN A 566 -51.29 4.25 -46.97
C ASN A 566 -52.51 3.67 -46.25
N SER A 567 -52.44 3.44 -44.93
CA SER A 567 -53.53 2.79 -44.22
C SER A 567 -53.68 3.27 -42.79
N MET A 568 -54.92 3.59 -42.41
CA MET A 568 -55.31 3.99 -41.06
C MET A 568 -56.51 3.18 -40.60
N GLN A 569 -56.41 2.65 -39.38
CA GLN A 569 -57.52 2.06 -38.65
C GLN A 569 -57.63 2.72 -37.28
N THR A 570 -58.75 3.35 -36.96
CA THR A 570 -58.95 3.97 -35.64
C THR A 570 -60.23 3.51 -34.98
N VAL A 571 -60.16 3.30 -33.66
CA VAL A 571 -61.34 3.11 -32.79
C VAL A 571 -61.29 4.20 -31.72
N GLY A 572 -62.19 5.19 -31.81
CA GLY A 572 -62.23 6.31 -30.86
C GLY A 572 -62.47 7.66 -31.54
N LEU A 573 -61.79 8.70 -31.06
CA LEU A 573 -62.00 10.09 -31.50
C LEU A 573 -60.82 10.57 -32.34
N ILE A 574 -61.10 11.13 -33.52
CA ILE A 574 -60.17 11.98 -34.27
C ILE A 574 -60.74 13.40 -34.22
N HIS A 575 -60.02 14.36 -33.63
CA HIS A 575 -60.50 15.74 -33.57
C HIS A 575 -60.20 16.48 -34.88
N THR A 576 -58.95 16.51 -35.35
CA THR A 576 -58.61 17.01 -36.68
C THR A 576 -57.76 16.02 -37.47
N LEU A 577 -58.09 15.82 -38.75
CA LEU A 577 -57.30 15.08 -39.72
C LEU A 577 -57.26 15.84 -41.05
N GLU A 578 -56.09 16.26 -41.51
CA GLU A 578 -55.99 17.03 -42.75
C GLU A 578 -56.04 16.11 -43.98
N GLN A 579 -55.13 15.14 -44.10
CA GLN A 579 -55.03 14.34 -45.32
C GLN A 579 -54.90 12.83 -45.07
N CYS A 580 -55.73 12.05 -45.77
CA CYS A 580 -55.59 10.59 -45.88
C CYS A 580 -55.64 10.12 -47.34
N LEU A 581 -54.54 9.56 -47.85
CA LEU A 581 -54.45 9.26 -49.28
C LEU A 581 -55.10 7.94 -49.69
N ASN A 582 -54.75 6.80 -49.07
CA ASN A 582 -55.14 5.49 -49.58
C ASN A 582 -56.34 4.83 -48.89
N ARG A 583 -56.22 4.45 -47.61
CA ARG A 583 -57.29 3.71 -46.92
C ARG A 583 -57.48 4.18 -45.49
N MET A 584 -58.70 4.59 -45.17
CA MET A 584 -59.14 4.92 -43.81
C MET A 584 -60.28 3.99 -43.38
N GLN A 585 -60.17 3.43 -42.18
CA GLN A 585 -61.26 2.75 -41.48
C GLN A 585 -61.40 3.33 -40.07
N THR A 586 -62.55 3.87 -39.72
CA THR A 586 -62.78 4.43 -38.38
C THR A 586 -64.04 3.87 -37.74
N VAL A 587 -63.98 3.62 -36.43
CA VAL A 587 -65.15 3.33 -35.59
C VAL A 587 -65.17 4.32 -34.45
N GLY A 588 -66.07 5.30 -34.50
CA GLY A 588 -66.13 6.37 -33.50
C GLY A 588 -66.46 7.73 -34.11
N LEU A 589 -65.84 8.80 -33.61
CA LEU A 589 -66.14 10.16 -34.01
C LEU A 589 -64.96 10.80 -34.74
N ILE A 590 -65.22 11.44 -35.86
CA ILE A 590 -64.30 12.33 -36.57
C ILE A 590 -64.91 13.73 -36.49
N HIS A 591 -64.23 14.68 -35.84
CA HIS A 591 -64.76 16.04 -35.70
C HIS A 591 -64.49 16.85 -36.97
N THR A 592 -63.25 16.92 -37.45
CA THR A 592 -62.94 17.47 -38.79
C THR A 592 -62.05 16.53 -39.60
N LEU A 593 -62.37 16.40 -40.89
CA LEU A 593 -61.55 15.74 -41.89
C LEU A 593 -61.53 16.58 -43.18
N GLU A 594 -60.37 17.07 -43.59
CA GLU A 594 -60.28 17.92 -44.79
C GLU A 594 -60.28 17.05 -46.06
N GLN A 595 -59.36 16.10 -46.21
CA GLN A 595 -59.21 15.37 -47.46
C GLN A 595 -59.03 13.85 -47.30
N CYS A 596 -59.82 13.08 -48.06
CA CYS A 596 -59.63 11.65 -48.23
C CYS A 596 -59.64 11.25 -49.72
N LEU A 597 -58.53 10.75 -50.26
CA LEU A 597 -58.42 10.52 -51.70
C LEU A 597 -59.03 9.19 -52.16
N ASN A 598 -58.65 8.04 -51.59
CA ASN A 598 -58.98 6.74 -52.19
C ASN A 598 -60.16 6.00 -51.54
N ARG A 599 -60.04 5.53 -50.30
CA ARG A 599 -61.07 4.70 -49.65
C ARG A 599 -61.28 5.10 -48.19
N MET A 600 -62.50 5.44 -47.85
CA MET A 600 -62.95 5.71 -46.49
C MET A 600 -64.07 4.74 -46.10
N GLN A 601 -63.95 4.14 -44.92
CA GLN A 601 -65.03 3.38 -44.28
C GLN A 601 -65.19 3.88 -42.84
N THR A 602 -66.36 4.40 -42.46
CA THR A 602 -66.60 4.89 -41.10
C THR A 602 -67.86 4.29 -40.49
N VAL A 603 -67.79 3.96 -39.21
CA VAL A 603 -68.96 3.55 -38.41
C VAL A 603 -69.04 4.46 -37.19
N GLY A 604 -69.94 5.43 -37.22
CA GLY A 604 -70.06 6.46 -36.19
C GLY A 604 -70.41 7.83 -36.76
N LEU A 605 -69.84 8.88 -36.16
CA LEU A 605 -70.20 10.26 -36.47
C LEU A 605 -69.03 10.97 -37.16
N ILE A 606 -69.31 11.61 -38.30
CA ILE A 606 -68.42 12.59 -38.91
C ILE A 606 -69.09 13.95 -38.76
N HIS A 607 -68.45 14.90 -38.06
CA HIS A 607 -69.03 16.22 -37.86
C HIS A 607 -68.79 17.10 -39.08
N THR A 608 -67.55 17.26 -39.54
CA THR A 608 -67.26 17.89 -40.84
C THR A 608 -66.33 17.03 -41.70
N LEU A 609 -66.66 16.94 -42.99
CA LEU A 609 -65.82 16.35 -44.03
C LEU A 609 -65.82 17.25 -45.27
N GLU A 610 -64.67 17.82 -45.63
CA GLU A 610 -64.59 18.73 -46.77
C GLU A 610 -64.55 17.95 -48.09
N GLN A 611 -63.58 17.05 -48.29
CA GLN A 611 -63.39 16.38 -49.58
C GLN A 611 -63.17 14.87 -49.48
N CYS A 612 -63.92 14.13 -50.28
CA CYS A 612 -63.67 12.70 -50.54
C CYS A 612 -63.68 12.38 -52.05
N LEU A 613 -62.54 11.94 -52.59
CA LEU A 613 -62.41 11.77 -54.05
C LEU A 613 -62.99 10.45 -54.57
N ASN A 614 -62.56 9.29 -54.07
CA ASN A 614 -62.85 8.00 -54.75
C ASN A 614 -64.00 7.18 -54.17
N ARG A 615 -63.86 6.64 -52.95
CA ARG A 615 -64.87 5.75 -52.37
C ARG A 615 -65.08 6.05 -50.89
N MET A 616 -66.31 6.33 -50.51
CA MET A 616 -66.75 6.50 -49.14
C MET A 616 -67.84 5.49 -48.79
N GLN A 617 -67.70 4.83 -47.64
CA GLN A 617 -68.77 4.06 -47.02
C GLN A 617 -68.95 4.52 -45.57
N THR A 618 -70.14 4.96 -45.17
CA THR A 618 -70.38 5.40 -43.79
C THR A 618 -71.64 4.77 -43.20
N ILE A 619 -71.62 4.53 -41.88
CA ILE A 619 -72.77 4.00 -41.13
C ILE A 619 -72.99 4.88 -39.89
N ARG A 620 -74.21 5.42 -39.71
CA ARG A 620 -74.72 6.35 -38.67
C ARG A 620 -74.94 7.82 -39.07
N LEU A 621 -73.98 8.74 -38.86
CA LEU A 621 -74.23 10.18 -39.01
C LEU A 621 -73.08 10.90 -39.70
N ILE A 622 -73.40 11.72 -40.70
CA ILE A 622 -72.55 12.78 -41.20
C ILE A 622 -73.27 14.11 -40.97
N HIS A 623 -72.67 15.05 -40.23
CA HIS A 623 -73.30 16.35 -39.99
C HIS A 623 -73.09 17.29 -41.16
N THR A 624 -71.85 17.51 -41.61
CA THR A 624 -71.58 18.23 -42.87
C THR A 624 -70.63 17.47 -43.78
N LEU A 625 -70.96 17.46 -45.08
CA LEU A 625 -70.11 16.94 -46.16
C LEU A 625 -70.12 17.91 -47.33
N GLU A 626 -68.98 18.53 -47.64
CA GLU A 626 -68.92 19.52 -48.71
C GLU A 626 -68.83 18.83 -50.08
N GLN A 627 -67.83 17.97 -50.31
CA GLN A 627 -67.60 17.39 -51.64
C GLN A 627 -67.33 15.88 -51.62
N CYS A 628 -68.06 15.14 -52.47
CA CYS A 628 -67.76 13.76 -52.80
C CYS A 628 -67.74 13.52 -54.31
N LEU A 629 -66.60 13.11 -54.88
CA LEU A 629 -66.44 13.05 -56.33
C LEU A 629 -66.98 11.75 -56.95
N ASN A 630 -66.51 10.57 -56.51
CA ASN A 630 -66.76 9.32 -57.24
C ASN A 630 -67.88 8.44 -56.69
N ARG A 631 -67.67 7.75 -55.56
CA ARG A 631 -68.66 6.81 -55.01
C ARG A 631 -68.89 7.02 -53.53
N MET A 632 -70.15 7.19 -53.14
CA MET A 632 -70.59 7.24 -51.75
C MET A 632 -71.64 6.17 -51.48
N GLN A 633 -71.48 5.45 -50.38
CA GLN A 633 -72.53 4.59 -49.84
C GLN A 633 -72.74 4.91 -48.36
N THR A 634 -73.94 5.31 -47.95
CA THR A 634 -74.22 5.67 -46.56
C THR A 634 -75.44 4.92 -46.02
N MET A 635 -75.35 4.45 -44.78
CA MET A 635 -76.46 3.84 -44.03
C MET A 635 -76.68 4.67 -42.76
N GLY A 636 -77.57 5.67 -42.81
CA GLY A 636 -77.72 6.61 -41.71
C GLY A 636 -78.27 7.99 -42.11
N LEU A 637 -78.02 8.99 -41.26
CA LEU A 637 -78.43 10.38 -41.46
C LEU A 637 -77.26 11.21 -42.02
N ILE A 638 -77.51 11.99 -43.07
CA ILE A 638 -76.64 13.08 -43.52
C ILE A 638 -77.39 14.39 -43.26
N HIS A 639 -76.86 15.29 -42.43
CA HIS A 639 -77.55 16.53 -42.11
C HIS A 639 -77.35 17.57 -43.23
N THR A 640 -76.13 17.84 -43.65
CA THR A 640 -75.86 18.66 -44.85
C THR A 640 -74.89 17.98 -45.81
N LEU A 641 -75.22 18.08 -47.10
CA LEU A 641 -74.40 17.60 -48.21
C LEU A 641 -74.41 18.63 -49.34
N GLU A 642 -73.28 19.27 -49.62
CA GLU A 642 -73.22 20.31 -50.65
C GLU A 642 -73.10 19.69 -52.05
N GLN A 643 -72.08 18.89 -52.33
CA GLN A 643 -71.81 18.39 -53.68
C GLN A 643 -71.49 16.89 -53.76
N CYS A 644 -72.20 16.18 -54.63
CA CYS A 644 -71.89 14.81 -55.04
C CYS A 644 -71.87 14.63 -56.56
N LEU A 645 -70.71 14.36 -57.13
CA LEU A 645 -70.52 14.35 -58.59
C LEU A 645 -71.01 13.07 -59.28
N ASN A 646 -70.49 11.88 -58.91
CA ASN A 646 -70.66 10.68 -59.75
C ASN A 646 -71.72 9.68 -59.27
N SER A 647 -71.57 9.08 -58.09
CA SER A 647 -72.52 8.06 -57.63
C SER A 647 -72.72 8.06 -56.13
N MET A 648 -73.98 8.07 -55.71
CA MET A 648 -74.41 8.00 -54.31
C MET A 648 -75.45 6.90 -54.12
N GLN A 649 -75.28 6.08 -53.08
CA GLN A 649 -76.30 5.16 -52.59
C GLN A 649 -76.52 5.39 -51.09
N THR A 650 -77.75 5.76 -50.69
CA THR A 650 -78.04 6.11 -49.29
C THR A 650 -79.23 5.32 -48.79
N VAL A 651 -79.13 4.70 -47.61
CA VAL A 651 -80.27 4.11 -46.90
C VAL A 651 -80.42 4.82 -45.57
N GLY A 652 -81.41 5.71 -45.47
CA GLY A 652 -81.59 6.61 -44.33
C GLY A 652 -82.04 8.01 -44.76
N LEU A 653 -81.79 9.03 -43.94
CA LEU A 653 -82.30 10.39 -44.14
C LEU A 653 -81.19 11.32 -44.65
N ILE A 654 -81.49 12.17 -45.63
CA ILE A 654 -80.66 13.35 -45.95
C ILE A 654 -81.48 14.59 -45.62
N HIS A 655 -81.00 15.45 -44.73
CA HIS A 655 -81.76 16.63 -44.33
C HIS A 655 -81.63 17.75 -45.38
N THR A 656 -80.41 18.18 -45.72
CA THR A 656 -80.15 19.12 -46.83
C THR A 656 -79.17 18.54 -47.85
N LEU A 657 -79.50 18.69 -49.14
CA LEU A 657 -78.66 18.32 -50.29
C LEU A 657 -78.67 19.46 -51.30
N GLU A 658 -77.52 20.08 -51.62
CA GLU A 658 -77.49 21.19 -52.59
C GLU A 658 -77.33 20.72 -54.04
N GLN A 659 -76.38 19.80 -54.31
CA GLN A 659 -76.06 19.41 -55.68
C GLN A 659 -75.67 17.93 -55.82
N CYS A 660 -76.34 17.21 -56.72
CA CYS A 660 -75.93 15.89 -57.19
C CYS A 660 -76.00 15.80 -58.73
N LEU A 661 -74.89 15.47 -59.39
CA LEU A 661 -74.77 15.64 -60.84
C LEU A 661 -75.08 14.38 -61.67
N ASN A 662 -74.68 13.19 -61.23
CA ASN A 662 -74.79 11.99 -62.07
C ASN A 662 -75.80 10.94 -61.58
N LYS A 663 -75.50 10.17 -60.53
CA LYS A 663 -76.36 9.05 -60.10
C LYS A 663 -76.60 9.06 -58.60
N MET A 664 -77.87 9.10 -58.18
CA MET A 664 -78.29 8.93 -56.79
C MET A 664 -79.32 7.81 -56.68
N GLN A 665 -79.15 6.92 -55.71
CA GLN A 665 -80.13 5.91 -55.33
C GLN A 665 -80.35 5.98 -53.82
N THR A 666 -81.54 6.39 -53.40
CA THR A 666 -81.87 6.52 -51.98
C THR A 666 -83.01 5.59 -51.59
N MET A 667 -82.87 4.93 -50.44
CA MET A 667 -83.90 4.14 -49.77
C MET A 667 -84.18 4.78 -48.40
N GLY A 668 -84.89 5.91 -48.42
CA GLY A 668 -85.23 6.74 -47.26
C GLY A 668 -85.70 8.15 -47.68
N LEU A 669 -85.80 9.10 -46.74
CA LEU A 669 -86.33 10.45 -47.01
C LEU A 669 -85.21 11.46 -47.33
N ILE A 670 -85.49 12.40 -48.22
CA ILE A 670 -84.71 13.64 -48.40
C ILE A 670 -85.63 14.79 -48.01
N HIS A 671 -85.26 15.60 -47.00
CA HIS A 671 -86.16 16.60 -46.44
C HIS A 671 -86.20 17.88 -47.28
N THR A 672 -85.06 18.32 -47.85
CA THR A 672 -84.99 19.49 -48.73
C THR A 672 -83.98 19.30 -49.87
N LEU A 673 -84.38 19.72 -51.07
CA LEU A 673 -83.57 19.88 -52.29
C LEU A 673 -83.24 21.36 -52.52
#